data_AF-A0A937N226-F1
#
_entry.id   AF-A0A937N226-F1
#
_cell.length_a   1.000
_cell.length_b   1.000
_cell.length_c   1.000
_cell.angle_alpha   90.00
_cell.angle_beta   90.00
_cell.angle_gamma   90.00
#
_symmetry.space_group_name_H-M   'P 1'
#
loop_
_entity.id
_entity.type
_entity.pdbx_description
1 polymer ?
#
loop_
_entity_poly.entity_id
_entity_poly.type
_entity_poly.pdbx_seq_one_letter_code
_entity_poly.pdbx_strand_id
1 'polypeptide(L)'
;MKPIALTIAPFVLLSFATLSPSASGAQPPKTAPVYVKKDTWQQSMLASLEATFGPTVGKDRAAGSDGFHPATVRLTPDAQPVRLEFRVDGLQRLYFATLGRLPENGSAHFLSPRLFDKQGNSISLELDGTMVEGKVNTRVARATELKIGGTTHRGFALSPGEVGFRLDGKYERLEVFVHYVRAMRGLPPHAAVDCRPIVARASECRQVREALWDLVARDFRDRRSQIEMEMERRDGIWNDYVPTGNGASNAYYLAHAQQRLELARKTLEFVQKTTPRPKMAAEFQTLKQAIDQAAKEPASSAGRDLFAQAVDLRRRIVFSHPALDFDRMLLTKRPPPLLSAPGDNYFGRHNDTGPGLVVLDGWKTDKPNETVLLEGKLPPGCAMHPDLSFDGERVVFAYADHAPPRDQWQFFLYEIGVDGSGLRQITGTDDDPLAGTDGRMTVLCEDYDPCYLPDGGFAFISTRNQGGVRCHNGGRYCPTYVLYRCDADGSDISQISYNEASEWDPTMMPDGRILWMRWDYINRPVIPTFGLWTTRLDGTAAVHYFGSYTPNPCRICQARPIPGSHKLVATAAGHHTMHAGSLFLIDREIAEDGLEAITRLTPEANFPESEADSPVSFGSPYPLSEDLYLASFCPDPYPCSMAQYPRHDAYGVYLVDTLGGRELIYRDPEISCFAPMPVQPRPKPPVLPSSVAGKETQAKGVFYLQDIYEGTQDIPRGTVRRLRVNELIPQPTQRVPYSSAVRFEVLKRVVGTVPIDESGSVAFEAPTGVALQFQALDENGMAVMSMRTATYLQPGEQAGCVGCHEPRTASPVIQRDPSASEVILKLQPPAGPQYPGGLSFAKTVQPVLDRYCIDCHGLKETAGEVNLLGTIDTTEKNIANTFQRLLPSTAYASLTQDGSLVKIAQYQRETWYSQPKDYFAHGGTLAKLLLAGHENVALDPESHQRIIDWLDLNAQFYGTYSWNKEEWRQTDAEGEKALRSHIRQRFGDQLAEQPLTALVNVALPGESRILKAPLAIEAGGWGQIEHGGWNSTDEPDYRKMRGLVEAAIQPLRYHDIAGTCGQGEDCMCLSCWVRKRGEERQRRVAATR
;
A
#
# COMPACT_ATOMS: atom_id res chain seq x y z
N MET A 1 -23.67 17.53 16.84
CA MET A 1 -23.43 16.21 16.23
C MET A 1 -22.58 15.39 17.18
N LYS A 2 -23.04 14.22 17.62
CA LYS A 2 -22.28 13.34 18.53
C LYS A 2 -21.21 12.58 17.72
N PRO A 3 -19.95 12.48 18.17
CA PRO A 3 -18.94 11.70 17.48
C PRO A 3 -19.25 10.21 17.63
N ILE A 4 -19.38 9.50 16.51
CA ILE A 4 -19.46 8.05 16.46
C ILE A 4 -18.04 7.53 16.65
N ALA A 5 -17.78 6.93 17.82
CA ALA A 5 -16.53 6.22 18.08
C ALA A 5 -16.52 4.91 17.29
N LEU A 6 -15.78 4.86 16.18
CA LEU A 6 -15.39 3.59 15.56
C LEU A 6 -14.28 2.95 16.40
N THR A 7 -14.60 1.83 17.02
CA THR A 7 -13.66 0.99 17.78
C THR A 7 -12.73 0.29 16.79
N ILE A 8 -11.51 0.81 16.62
CA ILE A 8 -10.46 0.23 15.78
C ILE A 8 -9.74 -0.87 16.58
N ALA A 9 -9.63 -2.08 16.01
CA ALA A 9 -8.88 -3.18 16.60
C ALA A 9 -7.35 -2.87 16.60
N PRO A 10 -6.60 -3.25 17.64
CA PRO A 10 -5.16 -2.98 17.71
C PRO A 10 -4.40 -3.78 16.64
N PHE A 11 -3.73 -3.07 15.73
CA PHE A 11 -2.84 -3.62 14.71
C PHE A 11 -1.66 -4.37 15.37
N VAL A 12 -1.49 -5.64 15.01
CA VAL A 12 -0.42 -6.51 15.52
C VAL A 12 0.89 -6.17 14.81
N LEU A 13 1.93 -5.84 15.60
CA LEU A 13 3.33 -5.78 15.16
C LEU A 13 3.75 -7.14 14.56
N LEU A 14 3.88 -7.22 13.24
CA LEU A 14 4.52 -8.34 12.56
C LEU A 14 6.01 -8.04 12.40
N SER A 15 6.85 -8.77 13.14
CA SER A 15 8.31 -8.74 13.02
C SER A 15 8.75 -9.28 11.66
N PHE A 16 9.57 -8.50 10.95
CA PHE A 16 10.19 -8.89 9.68
C PHE A 16 11.30 -9.92 9.93
N ALA A 17 11.02 -11.19 9.62
CA ALA A 17 12.03 -12.25 9.54
C ALA A 17 12.39 -12.50 8.07
N THR A 18 13.69 -12.67 7.80
CA THR A 18 14.27 -13.03 6.50
C THR A 18 13.65 -14.34 5.98
N LEU A 19 12.98 -14.28 4.82
CA LEU A 19 12.37 -15.44 4.18
C LEU A 19 13.29 -15.97 3.06
N SER A 20 13.77 -17.20 3.24
CA SER A 20 14.28 -18.05 2.15
C SER A 20 13.13 -18.49 1.23
N PRO A 21 13.38 -18.73 -0.07
CA PRO A 21 12.34 -19.11 -1.00
C PRO A 21 12.01 -20.61 -0.84
N SER A 22 11.05 -20.95 0.03
CA SER A 22 10.31 -22.20 -0.12
C SER A 22 8.90 -21.87 -0.58
N ALA A 23 8.56 -22.34 -1.78
CA ALA A 23 7.22 -22.32 -2.34
C ALA A 23 6.17 -22.70 -1.29
N SER A 24 5.12 -21.90 -1.18
CA SER A 24 3.85 -22.17 -0.48
C SER A 24 3.93 -22.99 0.81
N GLY A 25 3.75 -22.34 1.95
CA GLY A 25 3.54 -22.99 3.26
C GLY A 25 2.22 -23.76 3.42
N ALA A 26 1.73 -24.42 2.38
CA ALA A 26 0.81 -25.55 2.51
C ALA A 26 1.65 -26.81 2.30
N GLN A 27 1.86 -27.61 3.36
CA GLN A 27 2.40 -28.95 3.16
C GLN A 27 1.51 -29.68 2.14
N PRO A 28 2.09 -30.33 1.11
CA PRO A 28 1.31 -31.13 0.16
C PRO A 28 0.47 -32.15 0.94
N PRO A 29 -0.75 -32.49 0.45
CA PRO A 29 -1.60 -33.41 1.16
C PRO A 29 -0.85 -34.72 1.38
N LYS A 30 -0.90 -35.25 2.61
CA LYS A 30 -0.23 -36.53 2.95
C LYS A 30 -0.76 -37.69 2.10
N THR A 31 -1.98 -37.56 1.59
CA THR A 31 -2.62 -38.46 0.63
C THR A 31 -2.76 -37.71 -0.71
N ALA A 32 -2.10 -38.18 -1.77
CA ALA A 32 -2.25 -37.60 -3.10
C ALA A 32 -3.69 -37.81 -3.61
N PRO A 33 -4.34 -36.80 -4.21
CA PRO A 33 -5.67 -36.94 -4.79
C PRO A 33 -5.63 -37.98 -5.93
N VAL A 34 -6.53 -38.97 -5.88
CA VAL A 34 -6.76 -39.88 -7.01
C VAL A 34 -7.79 -39.24 -7.93
N TYR A 35 -7.38 -38.89 -9.14
CA TYR A 35 -8.25 -38.25 -10.12
C TYR A 35 -8.87 -39.26 -11.07
N VAL A 36 -10.21 -39.25 -11.14
CA VAL A 36 -11.01 -40.13 -12.01
C VAL A 36 -11.90 -39.25 -12.89
N LYS A 37 -11.52 -39.08 -14.15
CA LYS A 37 -12.32 -38.35 -15.13
C LYS A 37 -13.58 -39.13 -15.53
N LYS A 38 -14.72 -38.44 -15.59
CA LYS A 38 -16.04 -38.90 -16.04
C LYS A 38 -16.62 -37.93 -17.09
N ASP A 39 -17.88 -38.12 -17.48
CA ASP A 39 -18.53 -37.31 -18.52
C ASP A 39 -18.86 -35.90 -18.05
N THR A 40 -19.10 -35.71 -16.75
CA THR A 40 -19.33 -34.39 -16.14
C THR A 40 -18.34 -34.11 -15.03
N TRP A 41 -18.13 -32.82 -14.74
CA TRP A 41 -17.27 -32.40 -13.65
C TRP A 41 -17.78 -32.90 -12.30
N GLN A 42 -19.11 -32.91 -12.07
CA GLN A 42 -19.69 -33.42 -10.83
C GLN A 42 -19.41 -34.91 -10.64
N GLN A 43 -19.57 -35.72 -11.70
CA GLN A 43 -19.26 -37.15 -11.65
C GLN A 43 -17.76 -37.39 -11.45
N SER A 44 -16.91 -36.55 -12.07
CA SER A 44 -15.46 -36.64 -11.92
C SER A 44 -15.03 -36.30 -10.49
N MET A 45 -15.59 -35.22 -9.92
CA MET A 45 -15.37 -34.80 -8.54
C MET A 45 -15.79 -35.91 -7.57
N LEU A 46 -17.01 -36.45 -7.74
CA LEU A 46 -17.52 -37.52 -6.90
C LEU A 46 -16.68 -38.80 -7.00
N ALA A 47 -16.38 -39.26 -8.22
CA ALA A 47 -15.58 -40.47 -8.44
C ALA A 47 -14.14 -40.31 -7.92
N SER A 48 -13.56 -39.12 -8.01
CA SER A 48 -12.22 -38.83 -7.50
C SER A 48 -12.20 -38.80 -5.97
N LEU A 49 -13.20 -38.18 -5.34
CA LEU A 49 -13.37 -38.22 -3.89
C LEU A 49 -13.62 -39.65 -3.40
N GLU A 50 -14.44 -40.43 -4.12
CA GLU A 50 -14.68 -41.84 -3.83
C GLU A 50 -13.40 -42.67 -3.99
N ALA A 51 -12.62 -42.48 -5.05
CA ALA A 51 -11.37 -43.20 -5.24
C ALA A 51 -10.32 -42.85 -4.16
N THR A 52 -10.29 -41.59 -3.73
CA THR A 52 -9.31 -41.11 -2.73
C THR A 52 -9.70 -41.53 -1.30
N PHE A 53 -10.98 -41.41 -0.94
CA PHE A 53 -11.45 -41.64 0.44
C PHE A 53 -12.18 -42.97 0.63
N GLY A 54 -12.74 -43.56 -0.42
CA GLY A 54 -13.50 -44.81 -0.42
C GLY A 54 -12.84 -45.99 0.32
N PRO A 55 -11.52 -46.24 0.16
CA PRO A 55 -10.84 -47.29 0.91
C PRO A 55 -10.80 -47.07 2.44
N THR A 56 -10.82 -45.81 2.89
CA THR A 56 -10.88 -45.45 4.33
C THR A 56 -12.32 -45.54 4.81
N VAL A 57 -13.28 -45.15 3.96
CA VAL A 57 -14.73 -45.28 4.19
C VAL A 57 -15.18 -46.72 4.36
N GLY A 58 -14.65 -47.63 3.54
CA GLY A 58 -14.98 -49.05 3.63
C GLY A 58 -14.61 -49.67 4.99
N LYS A 59 -13.52 -49.21 5.61
CA LYS A 59 -13.08 -49.67 6.94
C LYS A 59 -13.94 -49.12 8.07
N ASP A 60 -14.42 -47.88 7.97
CA ASP A 60 -15.31 -47.27 8.98
C ASP A 60 -16.79 -47.66 8.81
N ARG A 61 -17.26 -47.97 7.58
CA ARG A 61 -18.61 -48.51 7.33
C ARG A 61 -18.77 -49.96 7.78
N ALA A 62 -17.73 -50.79 7.62
CA ALA A 62 -17.75 -52.19 8.07
C ALA A 62 -17.94 -52.32 9.60
N ALA A 63 -17.68 -51.24 10.34
CA ALA A 63 -17.89 -51.16 11.77
C ALA A 63 -19.34 -50.85 12.20
N GLY A 64 -20.28 -50.49 11.30
CA GLY A 64 -21.54 -49.89 11.75
C GLY A 64 -22.73 -49.90 10.79
N SER A 65 -22.89 -50.89 9.92
CA SER A 65 -24.07 -50.95 9.03
C SER A 65 -25.41 -51.14 9.76
N ASP A 66 -25.42 -51.59 11.03
CA ASP A 66 -26.64 -51.78 11.84
C ASP A 66 -26.68 -50.96 13.16
N GLY A 67 -25.72 -50.05 13.38
CA GLY A 67 -25.37 -49.63 14.74
C GLY A 67 -25.67 -48.19 15.14
N PHE A 68 -25.48 -47.21 14.27
CA PHE A 68 -25.34 -45.81 14.68
C PHE A 68 -26.42 -44.91 14.06
N HIS A 69 -27.26 -44.31 14.91
CA HIS A 69 -28.30 -43.34 14.50
C HIS A 69 -28.02 -41.96 15.11
N PRO A 70 -27.91 -40.88 14.31
CA PRO A 70 -27.82 -39.52 14.84
C PRO A 70 -29.12 -39.16 15.58
N ALA A 71 -29.03 -38.39 16.67
CA ALA A 71 -30.17 -38.01 17.49
C ALA A 71 -30.38 -36.50 17.48
N THR A 72 -31.43 -36.03 16.81
CA THR A 72 -31.84 -34.61 16.91
C THR A 72 -32.80 -34.44 18.08
N VAL A 73 -32.47 -33.55 19.03
CA VAL A 73 -33.24 -33.34 20.25
C VAL A 73 -33.62 -31.88 20.37
N ARG A 74 -34.84 -31.58 20.85
CA ARG A 74 -35.31 -30.20 21.03
C ARG A 74 -35.00 -29.75 22.46
N LEU A 75 -34.18 -28.71 22.61
CA LEU A 75 -33.83 -28.13 23.92
C LEU A 75 -34.53 -26.77 24.11
N THR A 76 -35.07 -26.51 25.30
CA THR A 76 -35.64 -25.20 25.67
C THR A 76 -34.76 -24.49 26.70
N PRO A 77 -34.81 -23.15 26.82
CA PRO A 77 -33.81 -22.37 27.56
C PRO A 77 -33.81 -22.56 29.08
N ASP A 78 -34.82 -23.26 29.61
CA ASP A 78 -34.97 -23.60 31.04
C ASP A 78 -35.10 -25.12 31.28
N ALA A 79 -34.80 -25.95 30.27
CA ALA A 79 -34.92 -27.40 30.38
C ALA A 79 -33.77 -28.03 31.17
N GLN A 80 -34.10 -29.05 31.97
CA GLN A 80 -33.13 -29.99 32.55
C GLN A 80 -32.23 -30.57 31.44
N PRO A 81 -30.93 -30.85 31.71
CA PRO A 81 -30.05 -31.48 30.74
C PRO A 81 -30.67 -32.76 30.16
N VAL A 82 -30.71 -32.88 28.83
CA VAL A 82 -31.25 -34.07 28.17
C VAL A 82 -30.15 -35.10 28.01
N ARG A 83 -30.37 -36.30 28.54
CA ARG A 83 -29.47 -37.44 28.35
C ARG A 83 -29.66 -38.00 26.95
N LEU A 84 -28.56 -38.07 26.20
CA LEU A 84 -28.47 -38.71 24.89
C LEU A 84 -27.55 -39.92 24.98
N GLU A 85 -27.95 -40.98 24.31
CA GLU A 85 -27.24 -42.25 24.27
C GLU A 85 -27.04 -42.67 22.81
N PHE A 86 -25.80 -42.91 22.43
CA PHE A 86 -25.40 -43.28 21.08
C PHE A 86 -24.71 -44.63 21.14
N ARG A 87 -25.09 -45.56 20.26
CA ARG A 87 -24.38 -46.82 20.08
C ARG A 87 -23.19 -46.58 19.15
N VAL A 88 -21.97 -46.77 19.64
CA VAL A 88 -20.70 -46.46 18.95
C VAL A 88 -19.84 -47.70 18.69
N ASP A 89 -20.45 -48.91 18.80
CA ASP A 89 -19.76 -50.18 18.58
C ASP A 89 -19.02 -50.21 17.24
N GLY A 90 -17.81 -50.77 17.27
CA GLY A 90 -16.92 -50.90 16.12
C GLY A 90 -16.25 -49.59 15.65
N LEU A 91 -16.73 -48.41 16.05
CA LEU A 91 -16.22 -47.15 15.53
C LEU A 91 -14.74 -46.94 15.92
N GLN A 92 -13.90 -46.67 14.92
CA GLN A 92 -12.49 -46.33 15.14
C GLN A 92 -12.32 -44.88 15.56
N ARG A 93 -13.23 -43.99 15.11
CA ARG A 93 -13.23 -42.56 15.38
C ARG A 93 -14.67 -42.07 15.51
N LEU A 94 -14.88 -41.10 16.38
CA LEU A 94 -16.16 -40.44 16.55
C LEU A 94 -15.96 -38.94 16.53
N TYR A 95 -16.86 -38.27 15.82
CA TYR A 95 -16.97 -36.83 15.82
C TYR A 95 -18.32 -36.41 16.36
N PHE A 96 -18.31 -35.37 17.20
CA PHE A 96 -19.47 -34.92 17.94
C PHE A 96 -19.60 -33.40 17.82
N ALA A 97 -20.73 -32.94 17.30
CA ALA A 97 -21.03 -31.52 17.09
C ALA A 97 -22.42 -31.16 17.63
N THR A 98 -22.62 -29.90 18.00
CA THR A 98 -23.97 -29.32 18.08
C THR A 98 -24.29 -28.64 16.77
N LEU A 99 -25.32 -29.12 16.07
CA LEU A 99 -25.87 -28.48 14.90
C LEU A 99 -26.96 -27.48 15.29
N GLY A 100 -26.66 -26.20 15.12
CA GLY A 100 -27.63 -25.12 15.12
C GLY A 100 -26.92 -23.84 14.72
N ARG A 101 -27.33 -23.21 13.61
CA ARG A 101 -26.95 -21.82 13.30
C ARG A 101 -27.58 -20.96 14.40
N LEU A 102 -26.84 -20.73 15.48
CA LEU A 102 -27.20 -19.67 16.43
C LEU A 102 -26.67 -18.38 15.80
N PRO A 103 -27.54 -17.38 15.49
CA PRO A 103 -27.04 -16.05 15.22
C PRO A 103 -26.23 -15.61 16.45
N GLU A 104 -25.07 -15.03 16.19
CA GLU A 104 -24.07 -14.53 17.14
C GLU A 104 -24.47 -14.66 18.64
N ASN A 105 -23.87 -15.64 19.34
CA ASN A 105 -23.80 -15.80 20.81
C ASN A 105 -24.77 -16.77 21.54
N GLY A 106 -25.32 -17.81 20.89
CA GLY A 106 -25.91 -18.95 21.63
C GLY A 106 -24.94 -20.14 21.76
N SER A 107 -24.98 -20.89 22.88
CA SER A 107 -24.18 -22.11 23.09
C SER A 107 -24.97 -23.26 23.71
N ALA A 108 -24.78 -24.48 23.21
CA ALA A 108 -25.19 -25.73 23.86
C ALA A 108 -23.97 -26.37 24.54
N HIS A 109 -24.14 -26.81 25.79
CA HIS A 109 -23.07 -27.37 26.60
C HIS A 109 -23.20 -28.89 26.69
N PHE A 110 -22.08 -29.59 26.54
CA PHE A 110 -21.96 -31.01 26.84
C PHE A 110 -21.56 -31.19 28.29
N LEU A 111 -22.34 -31.96 29.03
CA LEU A 111 -22.12 -32.26 30.43
C LEU A 111 -21.86 -33.75 30.58
N SER A 112 -20.76 -34.08 31.26
CA SER A 112 -20.41 -35.45 31.67
C SER A 112 -20.47 -36.52 30.56
N PRO A 113 -19.84 -36.32 29.38
CA PRO A 113 -19.81 -37.37 28.37
C PRO A 113 -19.08 -38.63 28.88
N ARG A 114 -19.67 -39.81 28.67
CA ARG A 114 -19.14 -41.12 29.13
C ARG A 114 -19.20 -42.16 28.02
N LEU A 115 -18.09 -42.83 27.76
CA LEU A 115 -18.08 -44.01 26.90
C LEU A 115 -18.27 -45.26 27.74
N PHE A 116 -18.91 -46.29 27.19
CA PHE A 116 -19.10 -47.59 27.79
C PHE A 116 -18.45 -48.64 26.90
N ASP A 117 -17.61 -49.48 27.50
CA ASP A 117 -17.07 -50.66 26.84
C ASP A 117 -18.13 -51.77 26.75
N LYS A 118 -17.78 -52.87 26.06
CA LYS A 118 -18.67 -54.04 25.88
C LYS A 118 -19.01 -54.77 27.20
N GLN A 119 -18.32 -54.44 28.28
CA GLN A 119 -18.55 -54.98 29.61
C GLN A 119 -19.41 -54.03 30.47
N GLY A 120 -19.86 -52.90 29.91
CA GLY A 120 -20.68 -51.91 30.58
C GLY A 120 -19.92 -50.96 31.50
N ASN A 121 -18.57 -50.99 31.51
CA ASN A 121 -17.78 -50.07 32.31
C ASN A 121 -17.78 -48.69 31.65
N SER A 122 -18.16 -47.67 32.42
CA SER A 122 -18.17 -46.30 31.94
C SER A 122 -16.83 -45.60 32.16
N ILE A 123 -16.35 -44.86 31.17
CA ILE A 123 -15.17 -44.00 31.26
C ILE A 123 -15.59 -42.55 30.96
N SER A 124 -15.27 -41.63 31.88
CA SER A 124 -15.57 -40.21 31.70
C SER A 124 -14.62 -39.58 30.68
N LEU A 125 -15.16 -38.67 29.88
CA LEU A 125 -14.43 -37.85 28.92
C LEU A 125 -14.21 -36.45 29.51
N GLU A 126 -12.97 -36.13 29.84
CA GLU A 126 -12.58 -34.83 30.40
C GLU A 126 -11.76 -34.04 29.37
N LEU A 127 -12.22 -32.85 29.00
CA LEU A 127 -11.45 -31.90 28.18
C LEU A 127 -10.59 -31.05 29.11
N ASP A 128 -9.29 -30.89 28.82
CA ASP A 128 -8.40 -30.13 29.70
C ASP A 128 -8.84 -28.65 29.80
N GLY A 129 -9.15 -28.22 31.04
CA GLY A 129 -9.40 -26.83 31.42
C GLY A 129 -10.87 -26.41 31.43
N THR A 130 -11.21 -25.53 32.39
CA THR A 130 -12.50 -24.83 32.47
C THR A 130 -12.91 -24.36 31.08
N MET A 131 -14.14 -24.67 30.60
CA MET A 131 -14.63 -24.11 29.34
C MET A 131 -14.72 -22.59 29.48
N VAL A 132 -13.64 -21.89 29.13
CA VAL A 132 -13.60 -20.44 29.07
C VAL A 132 -14.48 -20.03 27.89
N GLU A 133 -15.47 -19.16 28.11
CA GLU A 133 -16.11 -18.37 27.07
C GLU A 133 -15.02 -17.74 26.18
N GLY A 134 -14.76 -18.34 25.02
CA GLY A 134 -13.60 -17.98 24.23
C GLY A 134 -13.82 -18.33 22.76
N LYS A 135 -13.94 -17.30 21.92
CA LYS A 135 -13.88 -17.42 20.46
C LYS A 135 -12.64 -18.21 20.07
N VAL A 136 -12.82 -19.46 19.65
CA VAL A 136 -11.77 -20.21 18.95
C VAL A 136 -11.62 -19.57 17.58
N ASN A 137 -10.58 -18.76 17.42
CA ASN A 137 -10.23 -18.13 16.15
C ASN A 137 -9.98 -19.22 15.10
N THR A 138 -10.79 -19.26 14.04
CA THR A 138 -10.95 -20.36 13.07
C THR A 138 -9.72 -20.60 12.15
N ARG A 139 -8.61 -19.91 12.39
CA ARG A 139 -7.44 -19.92 11.49
C ARG A 139 -6.44 -21.06 11.72
N VAL A 140 -6.52 -21.80 12.83
CA VAL A 140 -5.64 -22.97 13.06
C VAL A 140 -6.39 -24.03 13.87
N ALA A 141 -6.54 -25.24 13.32
CA ALA A 141 -6.98 -26.40 14.09
C ALA A 141 -5.96 -26.67 15.20
N ARG A 142 -6.26 -26.29 16.45
CA ARG A 142 -5.40 -26.64 17.60
C ARG A 142 -5.73 -28.07 18.03
N ALA A 143 -4.68 -28.85 18.30
CA ALA A 143 -4.82 -30.11 19.02
C ALA A 143 -5.21 -29.77 20.47
N THR A 144 -6.31 -30.37 20.94
CA THR A 144 -6.75 -30.27 22.34
C THR A 144 -6.47 -31.60 23.01
N GLU A 145 -6.00 -31.57 24.27
CA GLU A 145 -5.78 -32.79 25.05
C GLU A 145 -7.10 -33.21 25.73
N LEU A 146 -7.50 -34.46 25.51
CA LEU A 146 -8.71 -35.07 26.06
C LEU A 146 -8.27 -36.24 26.94
N LYS A 147 -8.72 -36.29 28.18
CA LYS A 147 -8.48 -37.43 29.07
C LYS A 147 -9.64 -38.41 29.01
N ILE A 148 -9.33 -39.67 28.74
CA ILE A 148 -10.28 -40.79 28.77
C ILE A 148 -9.79 -41.71 29.89
N GLY A 149 -10.51 -41.70 31.03
CA GLY A 149 -10.14 -42.47 32.24
C GLY A 149 -8.71 -42.22 32.71
N GLY A 150 -8.32 -40.94 32.75
CA GLY A 150 -6.99 -40.51 33.19
C GLY A 150 -5.87 -40.66 32.15
N THR A 151 -6.13 -41.27 30.98
CA THR A 151 -5.16 -41.33 29.88
C THR A 151 -5.36 -40.15 28.94
N THR A 152 -4.31 -39.38 28.64
CA THR A 152 -4.39 -38.25 27.71
C THR A 152 -4.33 -38.70 26.25
N HIS A 153 -5.32 -38.29 25.47
CA HIS A 153 -5.44 -38.47 24.03
C HIS A 153 -5.38 -37.11 23.33
N ARG A 154 -4.76 -37.05 22.14
CA ARG A 154 -4.83 -35.85 21.28
C ARG A 154 -6.13 -35.85 20.48
N GLY A 155 -7.02 -34.92 20.80
CA GLY A 155 -8.20 -34.56 20.01
C GLY A 155 -7.96 -33.31 19.16
N PHE A 156 -8.91 -32.99 18.26
CA PHE A 156 -8.87 -31.77 17.46
C PHE A 156 -10.19 -31.01 17.61
N ALA A 157 -10.11 -29.73 17.95
CA ALA A 157 -11.25 -28.82 17.85
C ALA A 157 -11.33 -28.32 16.41
N LEU A 158 -12.46 -28.56 15.73
CA LEU A 158 -12.65 -28.17 14.33
C LEU A 158 -13.32 -26.80 14.20
N SER A 159 -14.27 -26.49 15.08
CA SER A 159 -14.96 -25.21 15.22
C SER A 159 -15.56 -25.06 16.64
N PRO A 160 -16.14 -23.90 17.02
CA PRO A 160 -16.87 -23.77 18.29
C PRO A 160 -18.01 -24.81 18.39
N GLY A 161 -17.93 -25.71 19.37
CA GLY A 161 -18.95 -26.76 19.61
C GLY A 161 -18.70 -28.09 18.88
N GLU A 162 -17.52 -28.27 18.28
CA GLU A 162 -17.14 -29.46 17.50
C GLU A 162 -15.87 -30.13 18.04
N VAL A 163 -15.95 -31.42 18.39
CA VAL A 163 -14.80 -32.20 18.91
C VAL A 163 -14.73 -33.58 18.25
N GLY A 164 -13.53 -33.97 17.79
CA GLY A 164 -13.25 -35.30 17.24
C GLY A 164 -12.23 -36.10 18.06
N PHE A 165 -12.46 -37.40 18.22
CA PHE A 165 -11.57 -38.31 18.96
C PHE A 165 -11.53 -39.74 18.42
N ARG A 166 -10.52 -40.51 18.83
CA ARG A 166 -10.26 -41.89 18.41
C ARG A 166 -10.84 -42.86 19.44
N LEU A 167 -11.64 -43.82 18.99
CA LEU A 167 -12.33 -44.82 19.81
C LEU A 167 -11.66 -46.21 19.76
N ASP A 168 -10.84 -46.46 18.74
CA ASP A 168 -10.11 -47.72 18.52
C ASP A 168 -11.02 -48.98 18.51
N GLY A 169 -12.34 -48.82 18.30
CA GLY A 169 -13.33 -49.90 18.32
C GLY A 169 -13.58 -50.50 19.72
N LYS A 170 -13.15 -49.85 20.79
CA LYS A 170 -13.18 -50.40 22.17
C LYS A 170 -14.51 -50.20 22.91
N TYR A 171 -15.34 -49.29 22.43
CA TYR A 171 -16.53 -48.83 23.13
C TYR A 171 -17.78 -49.16 22.32
N GLU A 172 -18.85 -49.58 22.99
CA GLU A 172 -20.12 -49.90 22.35
C GLU A 172 -21.14 -48.77 22.45
N ARG A 173 -20.96 -47.87 23.42
CA ARG A 173 -21.95 -46.85 23.75
C ARG A 173 -21.31 -45.56 24.25
N LEU A 174 -21.89 -44.42 23.90
CA LEU A 174 -21.58 -43.08 24.39
C LEU A 174 -22.85 -42.50 25.03
N GLU A 175 -22.75 -42.03 26.26
CA GLU A 175 -23.77 -41.23 26.93
C GLU A 175 -23.27 -39.79 27.08
N VAL A 176 -24.14 -38.80 26.89
CA VAL A 176 -23.83 -37.39 27.10
C VAL A 176 -25.08 -36.64 27.52
N PHE A 177 -24.92 -35.67 28.42
CA PHE A 177 -26.00 -34.76 28.79
C PHE A 177 -25.82 -33.46 28.02
N VAL A 178 -26.89 -32.95 27.41
CA VAL A 178 -26.85 -31.71 26.64
C VAL A 178 -27.80 -30.69 27.25
N HIS A 179 -27.30 -29.47 27.46
CA HIS A 179 -28.05 -28.37 28.06
C HIS A 179 -27.88 -27.08 27.26
N TYR A 180 -28.96 -26.29 27.13
CA TYR A 180 -28.95 -25.01 26.42
C TYR A 180 -28.75 -23.86 27.40
N VAL A 181 -27.74 -23.02 27.18
CA VAL A 181 -27.43 -21.91 28.08
C VAL A 181 -27.66 -20.60 27.31
N ARG A 182 -28.78 -19.93 27.61
CA ARG A 182 -29.16 -18.54 27.21
C ARG A 182 -29.89 -18.36 25.87
N ALA A 183 -31.10 -17.79 25.92
CA ALA A 183 -31.87 -17.36 24.75
C ALA A 183 -31.61 -15.88 24.40
N MET A 184 -31.31 -15.58 23.13
CA MET A 184 -31.53 -14.24 22.56
C MET A 184 -32.89 -14.20 21.84
N ARG A 185 -33.59 -13.07 21.96
CA ARG A 185 -34.99 -12.90 21.53
C ARG A 185 -35.17 -13.17 20.02
N GLY A 186 -36.14 -14.03 19.67
CA GLY A 186 -36.81 -13.98 18.37
C GLY A 186 -36.79 -15.24 17.49
N LEU A 187 -36.09 -16.31 17.88
CA LEU A 187 -36.13 -17.60 17.16
C LEU A 187 -36.41 -18.76 18.12
N PRO A 188 -37.14 -19.81 17.69
CA PRO A 188 -37.35 -20.98 18.53
C PRO A 188 -36.00 -21.68 18.80
N PRO A 189 -35.67 -22.03 20.06
CA PRO A 189 -34.41 -22.69 20.37
C PRO A 189 -34.47 -24.13 19.89
N HIS A 190 -33.66 -24.44 18.88
CA HIS A 190 -33.40 -25.79 18.40
C HIS A 190 -31.89 -25.98 18.43
N ALA A 191 -31.39 -26.89 19.25
CA ALA A 191 -30.01 -27.36 19.19
C ALA A 191 -30.06 -28.82 18.76
N ALA A 192 -29.78 -29.11 17.49
CA ALA A 192 -29.56 -30.48 17.06
C ALA A 192 -28.18 -30.93 17.57
N VAL A 193 -28.05 -32.18 17.96
CA VAL A 193 -26.77 -32.76 18.32
C VAL A 193 -26.46 -33.78 17.26
N ASP A 194 -25.39 -33.53 16.52
CA ASP A 194 -25.02 -34.37 15.39
C ASP A 194 -23.72 -35.07 15.69
N CYS A 195 -23.85 -36.38 15.82
CA CYS A 195 -22.76 -37.27 16.09
C CYS A 195 -22.61 -38.04 14.80
N ARG A 196 -21.42 -38.08 14.21
CA ARG A 196 -21.19 -38.81 12.95
C ARG A 196 -19.86 -39.55 13.00
N PRO A 197 -19.75 -40.73 12.37
CA PRO A 197 -18.46 -41.29 12.02
C PRO A 197 -17.78 -40.34 11.02
N ILE A 198 -16.58 -39.84 11.32
CA ILE A 198 -15.78 -39.13 10.33
C ILE A 198 -14.87 -40.12 9.61
N VAL A 199 -14.88 -39.98 8.29
CA VAL A 199 -14.33 -40.96 7.36
C VAL A 199 -12.93 -40.59 6.83
N ALA A 200 -12.45 -39.37 7.12
CA ALA A 200 -11.09 -38.89 6.85
C ALA A 200 -10.80 -37.61 7.66
N ARG A 201 -9.53 -37.22 7.86
CA ARG A 201 -9.20 -35.97 8.59
C ARG A 201 -9.74 -34.75 7.82
N ALA A 202 -10.52 -33.88 8.46
CA ALA A 202 -11.12 -32.70 7.80
C ALA A 202 -10.10 -31.78 7.10
N SER A 203 -8.89 -31.66 7.65
CA SER A 203 -7.78 -30.93 7.03
C SER A 203 -7.23 -31.62 5.78
N GLU A 204 -7.22 -32.95 5.75
CA GLU A 204 -6.76 -33.78 4.63
C GLU A 204 -7.79 -33.77 3.49
N CYS A 205 -9.09 -33.82 3.82
CA CYS A 205 -10.19 -33.63 2.85
C CYS A 205 -10.12 -32.26 2.16
N ARG A 206 -9.86 -31.21 2.92
CA ARG A 206 -9.74 -29.84 2.36
C ARG A 206 -8.61 -29.76 1.33
N GLN A 207 -7.41 -30.26 1.65
CA GLN A 207 -6.25 -30.16 0.75
C GLN A 207 -6.43 -31.01 -0.52
N VAL A 208 -6.94 -32.24 -0.39
CA VAL A 208 -7.28 -33.09 -1.55
C VAL A 208 -8.33 -32.43 -2.42
N ARG A 209 -9.36 -31.82 -1.82
CA ARG A 209 -10.43 -31.15 -2.56
C ARG A 209 -9.94 -29.94 -3.34
N GLU A 210 -9.11 -29.07 -2.75
CA GLU A 210 -8.53 -27.94 -3.48
C GLU A 210 -7.75 -28.45 -4.71
N ALA A 211 -6.94 -29.50 -4.54
CA ALA A 211 -6.23 -30.11 -5.66
C ALA A 211 -7.17 -30.73 -6.70
N LEU A 212 -8.32 -31.30 -6.28
CA LEU A 212 -9.32 -31.83 -7.22
C LEU A 212 -10.04 -30.71 -7.98
N TRP A 213 -10.32 -29.56 -7.34
CA TRP A 213 -10.90 -28.40 -8.01
C TRP A 213 -10.04 -27.94 -9.20
N ASP A 214 -8.72 -27.90 -9.02
CA ASP A 214 -7.78 -27.55 -10.09
C ASP A 214 -7.84 -28.58 -11.24
N LEU A 215 -7.93 -29.87 -10.91
CA LEU A 215 -7.98 -30.95 -11.90
C LEU A 215 -9.29 -30.97 -12.70
N VAL A 216 -10.44 -30.76 -12.05
CA VAL A 216 -11.73 -30.67 -12.77
C VAL A 216 -11.81 -29.37 -13.59
N ALA A 217 -11.30 -28.24 -13.08
CA ALA A 217 -11.28 -26.99 -13.83
C ALA A 217 -10.43 -27.10 -15.11
N ARG A 218 -9.32 -27.85 -15.06
CA ARG A 218 -8.48 -28.14 -16.23
C ARG A 218 -9.20 -28.96 -17.30
N ASP A 219 -9.98 -29.95 -16.90
CA ASP A 219 -10.60 -30.92 -17.81
C ASP A 219 -11.98 -30.47 -18.33
N PHE A 220 -12.69 -29.62 -17.57
CA PHE A 220 -14.03 -29.11 -17.89
C PHE A 220 -14.00 -27.60 -18.09
N ARG A 221 -13.47 -27.20 -19.24
CA ARG A 221 -13.22 -25.79 -19.60
C ARG A 221 -14.43 -25.05 -20.18
N ASP A 222 -15.57 -25.74 -20.39
CA ASP A 222 -16.75 -25.09 -20.94
C ASP A 222 -17.37 -24.10 -19.93
N ARG A 223 -17.94 -23.02 -20.45
CA ARG A 223 -18.51 -21.92 -19.64
C ARG A 223 -19.54 -22.41 -18.63
N ARG A 224 -20.41 -23.36 -19.00
CA ARG A 224 -21.45 -23.88 -18.11
C ARG A 224 -20.81 -24.57 -16.91
N SER A 225 -19.85 -25.47 -17.14
CA SER A 225 -19.12 -26.14 -16.07
C SER A 225 -18.41 -25.13 -15.16
N GLN A 226 -17.74 -24.11 -15.70
CA GLN A 226 -17.05 -23.10 -14.88
C GLN A 226 -18.01 -22.30 -13.98
N ILE A 227 -19.16 -21.86 -14.50
CA ILE A 227 -20.17 -21.15 -13.71
C ILE A 227 -20.74 -22.04 -12.60
N GLU A 228 -21.05 -23.30 -12.91
CA GLU A 228 -21.57 -24.26 -11.93
C GLU A 228 -20.52 -24.57 -10.85
N MET A 229 -19.26 -24.81 -11.23
CA MET A 229 -18.15 -25.07 -10.31
C MET A 229 -17.91 -23.89 -9.37
N GLU A 230 -17.88 -22.66 -9.88
CA GLU A 230 -17.71 -21.44 -9.07
C GLU A 230 -18.82 -21.30 -8.03
N MET A 231 -20.08 -21.51 -8.45
CA MET A 231 -21.26 -21.42 -7.60
C MET A 231 -21.28 -22.49 -6.51
N GLU A 232 -21.08 -23.76 -6.89
CA GLU A 232 -21.08 -24.89 -5.95
C GLU A 232 -19.86 -24.86 -5.01
N ARG A 233 -18.70 -24.38 -5.47
CA ARG A 233 -17.50 -24.17 -4.64
C ARG A 233 -17.74 -23.06 -3.61
N ARG A 234 -18.26 -21.91 -4.03
CA ARG A 234 -18.58 -20.77 -3.15
C ARG A 234 -19.58 -21.15 -2.06
N ASP A 235 -20.62 -21.88 -2.45
CA ASP A 235 -21.69 -22.26 -1.52
C ASP A 235 -21.32 -23.50 -0.69
N GLY A 236 -20.10 -24.03 -0.88
CA GLY A 236 -19.54 -25.09 -0.04
C GLY A 236 -20.18 -26.46 -0.25
N ILE A 237 -20.81 -26.69 -1.41
CA ILE A 237 -21.55 -27.92 -1.75
C ILE A 237 -20.66 -29.16 -1.62
N TRP A 238 -19.39 -29.05 -2.01
CA TRP A 238 -18.41 -30.14 -1.97
C TRP A 238 -17.50 -30.10 -0.74
N ASN A 239 -17.86 -29.37 0.32
CA ASN A 239 -16.96 -29.20 1.47
C ASN A 239 -16.72 -30.50 2.25
N ASP A 240 -17.69 -31.40 2.25
CA ASP A 240 -17.57 -32.72 2.85
C ASP A 240 -17.42 -33.80 1.78
N TYR A 241 -17.11 -35.03 2.17
CA TYR A 241 -17.28 -36.21 1.32
C TYR A 241 -18.42 -37.07 1.87
N VAL A 242 -19.48 -37.24 1.07
CA VAL A 242 -20.59 -38.13 1.37
C VAL A 242 -20.63 -39.24 0.31
N PRO A 243 -20.58 -40.53 0.70
CA PRO A 243 -20.56 -41.65 -0.24
C PRO A 243 -21.77 -41.75 -1.18
N THR A 244 -22.90 -41.12 -0.82
CA THR A 244 -24.11 -41.04 -1.66
C THR A 244 -24.11 -39.85 -2.62
N GLY A 245 -23.06 -39.03 -2.60
CA GLY A 245 -22.95 -37.79 -3.39
C GLY A 245 -23.19 -36.52 -2.58
N ASN A 246 -22.47 -35.46 -2.95
CA ASN A 246 -22.60 -34.10 -2.40
C ASN A 246 -23.00 -33.06 -3.46
N GLY A 247 -23.36 -33.49 -4.68
CA GLY A 247 -23.73 -32.57 -5.74
C GLY A 247 -24.96 -31.73 -5.38
N ALA A 248 -25.03 -30.53 -5.95
CA ALA A 248 -26.14 -29.62 -5.74
C ALA A 248 -27.50 -30.26 -6.11
N SER A 249 -28.51 -30.02 -5.27
CA SER A 249 -29.86 -30.52 -5.49
C SER A 249 -30.57 -29.81 -6.65
N ASN A 250 -31.62 -30.43 -7.20
CA ASN A 250 -32.47 -29.76 -8.18
C ASN A 250 -33.11 -28.46 -7.63
N ALA A 251 -33.52 -28.46 -6.36
CA ALA A 251 -34.07 -27.29 -5.70
C ALA A 251 -33.05 -26.13 -5.61
N TYR A 252 -31.77 -26.46 -5.39
CA TYR A 252 -30.69 -25.48 -5.43
C TYR A 252 -30.57 -24.82 -6.80
N TYR A 253 -30.51 -25.62 -7.87
CA TYR A 253 -30.45 -25.09 -9.23
C TYR A 253 -31.69 -24.27 -9.61
N LEU A 254 -32.89 -24.70 -9.19
CA LEU A 254 -34.11 -23.97 -9.47
C LEU A 254 -34.17 -22.61 -8.76
N ALA A 255 -33.71 -22.54 -7.50
CA ALA A 255 -33.59 -21.28 -6.77
C ALA A 255 -32.61 -20.32 -7.48
N HIS A 256 -31.47 -20.83 -7.95
CA HIS A 256 -30.54 -20.03 -8.75
C HIS A 256 -31.09 -19.65 -10.13
N ALA A 257 -31.90 -20.50 -10.76
CA ALA A 257 -32.57 -20.18 -12.02
C ALA A 257 -33.52 -18.98 -11.84
N GLN A 258 -34.28 -18.94 -10.75
CA GLN A 258 -35.15 -17.79 -10.41
C GLN A 258 -34.34 -16.51 -10.19
N GLN A 259 -33.22 -16.58 -9.45
CA GLN A 259 -32.33 -15.43 -9.25
C GLN A 259 -31.75 -14.92 -10.58
N ARG A 260 -31.30 -15.82 -11.46
CA ARG A 260 -30.76 -15.47 -12.78
C ARG A 260 -31.82 -14.92 -13.72
N LEU A 261 -33.04 -15.44 -13.67
CA LEU A 261 -34.17 -14.93 -14.43
C LEU A 261 -34.51 -13.50 -14.00
N GLU A 262 -34.58 -13.22 -12.70
CA GLU A 262 -34.84 -11.86 -12.20
C GLU A 262 -33.73 -10.88 -12.63
N LEU A 263 -32.47 -11.32 -12.59
CA LEU A 263 -31.38 -10.51 -13.14
C LEU A 263 -31.51 -10.32 -14.66
N ALA A 264 -31.93 -11.34 -15.42
CA ALA A 264 -32.20 -11.24 -16.85
C ALA A 264 -33.32 -10.24 -17.17
N ARG A 265 -34.37 -10.16 -16.33
CA ARG A 265 -35.43 -9.14 -16.42
C ARG A 265 -34.86 -7.74 -16.32
N LYS A 266 -34.07 -7.47 -15.27
CA LYS A 266 -33.42 -6.16 -15.07
C LYS A 266 -32.49 -5.81 -16.23
N THR A 267 -31.72 -6.79 -16.71
CA THR A 267 -30.83 -6.62 -17.87
C THR A 267 -31.63 -6.34 -19.15
N LEU A 268 -32.77 -6.99 -19.36
CA LEU A 268 -33.65 -6.73 -20.51
C LEU A 268 -34.20 -5.32 -20.47
N GLU A 269 -34.72 -4.88 -19.32
CA GLU A 269 -35.20 -3.52 -19.11
C GLU A 269 -34.10 -2.49 -19.36
N PHE A 270 -32.89 -2.75 -18.87
CA PHE A 270 -31.72 -1.91 -19.09
C PHE A 270 -31.37 -1.78 -20.58
N VAL A 271 -31.22 -2.89 -21.30
CA VAL A 271 -30.88 -2.88 -22.73
C VAL A 271 -32.00 -2.27 -23.57
N GLN A 272 -33.27 -2.45 -23.19
CA GLN A 272 -34.40 -1.86 -23.88
C GLN A 272 -34.47 -0.33 -23.78
N LYS A 273 -33.77 0.30 -22.84
CA LYS A 273 -33.63 1.77 -22.80
C LYS A 273 -32.91 2.31 -24.03
N THR A 274 -31.99 1.54 -24.60
CA THR A 274 -31.23 1.94 -25.79
C THR A 274 -31.81 1.36 -27.06
N THR A 275 -32.23 0.09 -27.07
CA THR A 275 -32.83 -0.51 -28.27
C THR A 275 -33.81 -1.64 -27.93
N PRO A 276 -35.02 -1.67 -28.55
CA PRO A 276 -35.98 -2.75 -28.33
C PRO A 276 -35.42 -4.16 -28.64
N ARG A 277 -35.85 -5.15 -27.85
CA ARG A 277 -35.46 -6.58 -27.97
C ARG A 277 -36.67 -7.52 -27.92
N PRO A 278 -37.63 -7.43 -28.87
CA PRO A 278 -38.90 -8.16 -28.80
C PRO A 278 -38.75 -9.69 -28.77
N LYS A 279 -37.77 -10.24 -29.51
CA LYS A 279 -37.50 -11.69 -29.50
C LYS A 279 -37.07 -12.18 -28.12
N MET A 280 -36.09 -11.52 -27.51
CA MET A 280 -35.59 -11.87 -26.17
C MET A 280 -36.64 -11.63 -25.08
N ALA A 281 -37.50 -10.62 -25.25
CA ALA A 281 -38.63 -10.40 -24.35
C ALA A 281 -39.65 -11.55 -24.38
N ALA A 282 -39.95 -12.10 -25.56
CA ALA A 282 -40.79 -13.28 -25.69
C ALA A 282 -40.14 -14.52 -25.05
N GLU A 283 -38.86 -14.76 -25.34
CA GLU A 283 -38.10 -15.86 -24.74
C GLU A 283 -38.03 -15.78 -23.21
N PHE A 284 -37.88 -14.58 -22.66
CA PHE A 284 -37.95 -14.34 -21.22
C PHE A 284 -39.28 -14.79 -20.61
N GLN A 285 -40.41 -14.45 -21.25
CA GLN A 285 -41.73 -14.87 -20.76
C GLN A 285 -41.90 -16.39 -20.81
N THR A 286 -41.43 -17.04 -21.88
CA THR A 286 -41.45 -18.50 -22.00
C THR A 286 -40.63 -19.17 -20.89
N LEU A 287 -39.40 -18.70 -20.66
CA LEU A 287 -38.53 -19.26 -19.62
C LEU A 287 -39.09 -19.01 -18.21
N LYS A 288 -39.69 -17.83 -17.97
CA LYS A 288 -40.38 -17.54 -16.71
C LYS A 288 -41.48 -18.55 -16.42
N GLN A 289 -42.33 -18.84 -17.41
CA GLN A 289 -43.40 -19.82 -17.26
C GLN A 289 -42.85 -21.23 -16.96
N ALA A 290 -41.76 -21.64 -17.63
CA ALA A 290 -41.12 -22.94 -17.39
C ALA A 290 -40.54 -23.06 -15.96
N ILE A 291 -39.88 -22.01 -15.46
CA ILE A 291 -39.35 -21.96 -14.09
C ILE A 291 -40.49 -21.96 -13.06
N ASP A 292 -41.55 -21.18 -13.30
CA ASP A 292 -42.72 -21.13 -12.41
C ASP A 292 -43.46 -22.49 -12.35
N GLN A 293 -43.49 -23.23 -13.46
CA GLN A 293 -44.06 -24.57 -13.50
C GLN A 293 -43.18 -25.59 -12.78
N ALA A 294 -41.87 -25.59 -13.02
CA ALA A 294 -40.94 -26.48 -12.33
C ALA A 294 -40.95 -26.27 -10.80
N ALA A 295 -41.19 -25.04 -10.34
CA ALA A 295 -41.33 -24.73 -8.91
C ALA A 295 -42.57 -25.36 -8.26
N LYS A 296 -43.59 -25.69 -9.05
CA LYS A 296 -44.81 -26.37 -8.58
C LYS A 296 -44.70 -27.90 -8.58
N GLU A 297 -43.65 -28.45 -9.20
CA GLU A 297 -43.46 -29.90 -9.38
C GLU A 297 -42.13 -30.38 -8.77
N PRO A 298 -42.12 -30.76 -7.47
CA PRO A 298 -40.89 -31.12 -6.76
C PRO A 298 -40.10 -32.32 -7.34
N ALA A 299 -40.75 -33.13 -8.18
CA ALA A 299 -40.16 -34.30 -8.84
C ALA A 299 -39.46 -33.98 -10.18
N SER A 300 -39.55 -32.75 -10.68
CA SER A 300 -38.91 -32.33 -11.93
C SER A 300 -37.38 -32.35 -11.79
N SER A 301 -36.66 -32.98 -12.73
CA SER A 301 -35.19 -32.96 -12.81
C SER A 301 -34.64 -31.78 -13.64
N ALA A 302 -35.50 -30.84 -14.06
CA ALA A 302 -35.16 -29.82 -15.06
C ALA A 302 -34.43 -28.58 -14.50
N GLY A 303 -34.24 -28.45 -13.17
CA GLY A 303 -33.74 -27.24 -12.54
C GLY A 303 -32.37 -26.79 -13.03
N ARG A 304 -31.44 -27.75 -13.24
CA ARG A 304 -30.09 -27.45 -13.76
C ARG A 304 -30.12 -26.93 -15.20
N ASP A 305 -31.02 -27.44 -16.04
CA ASP A 305 -31.17 -26.97 -17.42
C ASP A 305 -31.89 -25.63 -17.51
N LEU A 306 -32.89 -25.40 -16.64
CA LEU A 306 -33.55 -24.10 -16.52
C LEU A 306 -32.59 -23.01 -16.03
N PHE A 307 -31.69 -23.35 -15.09
CA PHE A 307 -30.60 -22.47 -14.67
C PHE A 307 -29.69 -22.09 -15.85
N ALA A 308 -29.23 -23.08 -16.62
CA ALA A 308 -28.40 -22.83 -17.81
C ALA A 308 -29.13 -21.94 -18.83
N GLN A 309 -30.41 -22.20 -19.11
CA GLN A 309 -31.22 -21.37 -20.00
C GLN A 309 -31.35 -19.91 -19.50
N ALA A 310 -31.50 -19.70 -18.19
CA ALA A 310 -31.58 -18.35 -17.61
C ALA A 310 -30.25 -17.61 -17.72
N VAL A 311 -29.15 -18.31 -17.49
CA VAL A 311 -27.78 -17.80 -17.66
C VAL A 311 -27.51 -17.41 -19.12
N ASP A 312 -27.90 -18.25 -20.08
CA ASP A 312 -27.68 -18.00 -21.50
C ASP A 312 -28.59 -16.91 -22.08
N LEU A 313 -29.85 -16.88 -21.67
CA LEU A 313 -30.77 -15.80 -22.05
C LEU A 313 -30.22 -14.45 -21.61
N ARG A 314 -29.80 -14.35 -20.35
CA ARG A 314 -29.21 -13.11 -19.83
C ARG A 314 -27.98 -12.69 -20.63
N ARG A 315 -27.04 -13.61 -20.89
CA ARG A 315 -25.82 -13.33 -21.68
C ARG A 315 -26.18 -12.74 -23.04
N ARG A 316 -27.11 -13.35 -23.76
CA ARG A 316 -27.57 -12.86 -25.08
C ARG A 316 -28.21 -11.47 -24.98
N ILE A 317 -28.99 -11.21 -23.93
CA ILE A 317 -29.57 -9.88 -23.70
C ILE A 317 -28.46 -8.85 -23.48
N VAL A 318 -27.56 -9.06 -22.51
CA VAL A 318 -26.52 -8.06 -22.19
C VAL A 318 -25.57 -7.85 -23.38
N PHE A 319 -25.16 -8.90 -24.09
CA PHE A 319 -24.26 -8.78 -25.26
C PHE A 319 -24.90 -8.09 -26.47
N SER A 320 -26.21 -7.90 -26.45
CA SER A 320 -26.89 -7.08 -27.45
C SER A 320 -26.83 -5.58 -27.13
N HIS A 321 -26.25 -5.17 -25.99
CA HIS A 321 -26.07 -3.76 -25.66
C HIS A 321 -25.05 -3.09 -26.61
N PRO A 322 -25.32 -1.90 -27.16
CA PRO A 322 -24.43 -1.23 -28.12
C PRO A 322 -23.00 -0.97 -27.59
N ALA A 323 -22.83 -0.75 -26.28
CA ALA A 323 -21.50 -0.57 -25.68
C ALA A 323 -20.59 -1.81 -25.76
N LEU A 324 -21.14 -2.97 -26.16
CA LEU A 324 -20.40 -4.21 -26.38
C LEU A 324 -20.23 -4.52 -27.87
N ASP A 325 -20.48 -3.57 -28.77
CA ASP A 325 -20.41 -3.75 -30.22
C ASP A 325 -18.98 -3.67 -30.76
N PHE A 326 -18.15 -4.61 -30.34
CA PHE A 326 -16.77 -4.79 -30.82
C PHE A 326 -16.44 -6.28 -30.93
N ASP A 327 -15.54 -6.63 -31.85
CA ASP A 327 -15.27 -8.02 -32.23
C ASP A 327 -14.05 -8.63 -31.54
N ARG A 328 -13.12 -7.79 -31.10
CA ARG A 328 -11.82 -8.19 -30.56
C ARG A 328 -11.55 -7.56 -29.21
N MET A 329 -10.88 -8.32 -28.34
CA MET A 329 -10.50 -7.88 -27.00
C MET A 329 -9.05 -8.24 -26.71
N LEU A 330 -8.27 -7.28 -26.21
CA LEU A 330 -6.93 -7.48 -25.69
C LEU A 330 -7.03 -7.89 -24.22
N LEU A 331 -6.17 -8.82 -23.79
CA LEU A 331 -5.92 -9.12 -22.38
C LEU A 331 -4.44 -9.46 -22.16
N THR A 332 -4.03 -9.53 -20.91
CA THR A 332 -2.71 -10.01 -20.50
C THR A 332 -2.82 -11.34 -19.76
N LYS A 333 -2.05 -12.36 -20.17
CA LYS A 333 -1.90 -13.63 -19.44
C LYS A 333 -0.58 -13.68 -18.70
N ARG A 334 -0.66 -13.72 -17.37
CA ARG A 334 0.49 -13.81 -16.46
C ARG A 334 0.03 -14.31 -15.08
N PRO A 335 0.92 -14.91 -14.28
CA PRO A 335 0.61 -15.12 -12.86
C PRO A 335 0.42 -13.80 -12.11
N PRO A 336 -0.31 -13.82 -10.97
CA PRO A 336 -0.29 -12.70 -10.04
C PRO A 336 1.13 -12.43 -9.49
N PRO A 337 1.45 -11.19 -9.08
CA PRO A 337 2.78 -10.85 -8.56
C PRO A 337 3.20 -11.68 -7.35
N LEU A 338 4.51 -12.00 -7.25
CA LEU A 338 5.10 -12.83 -6.19
C LEU A 338 5.26 -12.11 -4.85
N LEU A 339 5.17 -10.79 -4.82
CA LEU A 339 5.06 -9.99 -3.59
C LEU A 339 3.80 -9.15 -3.74
N SER A 340 3.12 -8.87 -2.63
CA SER A 340 1.84 -8.16 -2.61
C SER A 340 1.94 -6.87 -1.79
N ALA A 341 2.65 -5.86 -2.30
CA ALA A 341 2.71 -4.51 -1.73
C ALA A 341 2.94 -3.49 -2.87
N PRO A 342 2.39 -2.26 -2.80
CA PRO A 342 2.39 -1.31 -3.92
C PRO A 342 3.80 -1.05 -4.42
N GLY A 343 4.77 -0.95 -3.50
CA GLY A 343 6.17 -0.76 -3.81
C GLY A 343 6.80 -1.88 -4.64
N ASP A 344 6.35 -3.13 -4.52
CA ASP A 344 7.05 -4.31 -5.04
C ASP A 344 6.39 -4.97 -6.25
N ASN A 345 5.07 -4.82 -6.39
CA ASN A 345 4.28 -5.50 -7.41
C ASN A 345 4.72 -5.14 -8.84
N TYR A 346 5.34 -3.96 -9.01
CA TYR A 346 5.69 -3.36 -10.30
C TYR A 346 7.14 -3.62 -10.72
N PHE A 347 7.94 -4.35 -9.94
CA PHE A 347 9.32 -4.66 -10.33
C PHE A 347 9.41 -5.96 -11.13
N GLY A 348 10.25 -5.97 -12.17
CA GLY A 348 10.46 -7.15 -13.02
C GLY A 348 10.84 -8.38 -12.19
N ARG A 349 11.76 -8.19 -11.24
CA ARG A 349 12.21 -9.23 -10.31
C ARG A 349 11.14 -9.85 -9.40
N HIS A 350 9.97 -9.23 -9.23
CA HIS A 350 8.89 -9.76 -8.38
C HIS A 350 7.72 -10.31 -9.19
N ASN A 351 7.86 -10.39 -10.50
CA ASN A 351 6.90 -11.02 -11.39
C ASN A 351 7.48 -12.32 -11.95
N ASP A 352 6.60 -13.17 -12.47
CA ASP A 352 6.96 -14.44 -13.08
C ASP A 352 6.48 -14.47 -14.54
N THR A 353 6.98 -15.42 -15.31
CA THR A 353 6.79 -15.50 -16.76
C THR A 353 5.36 -15.85 -17.16
N GLY A 354 4.92 -15.36 -18.32
CA GLY A 354 3.63 -15.71 -18.90
C GLY A 354 3.55 -15.40 -20.39
N PRO A 355 2.51 -15.86 -21.10
CA PRO A 355 2.33 -15.58 -22.53
C PRO A 355 2.30 -14.07 -22.87
N GLY A 356 1.93 -13.22 -21.91
CA GLY A 356 1.89 -11.78 -22.09
C GLY A 356 0.63 -11.32 -22.81
N LEU A 357 0.77 -10.60 -23.92
CA LEU A 357 -0.35 -9.99 -24.64
C LEU A 357 -1.11 -11.00 -25.50
N VAL A 358 -2.43 -11.07 -25.33
CA VAL A 358 -3.31 -11.97 -26.10
C VAL A 358 -4.51 -11.20 -26.65
N VAL A 359 -4.80 -11.38 -27.94
CA VAL A 359 -6.03 -10.91 -28.57
C VAL A 359 -7.03 -12.06 -28.64
N LEU A 360 -8.26 -11.81 -28.19
CA LEU A 360 -9.41 -12.69 -28.29
C LEU A 360 -10.32 -12.25 -29.43
N ASP A 361 -10.41 -13.08 -30.46
CA ASP A 361 -11.39 -12.96 -31.54
C ASP A 361 -12.66 -13.76 -31.19
N GLY A 362 -13.83 -13.19 -31.48
CA GLY A 362 -15.09 -13.86 -31.18
C GLY A 362 -15.33 -14.05 -29.68
N TRP A 363 -14.88 -13.09 -28.86
CA TRP A 363 -14.95 -13.11 -27.39
C TRP A 363 -16.37 -13.30 -26.81
N LYS A 364 -17.41 -13.02 -27.60
CA LYS A 364 -18.80 -13.26 -27.23
C LYS A 364 -19.20 -14.75 -27.27
N THR A 365 -18.43 -15.59 -27.95
CA THR A 365 -18.66 -17.03 -28.04
C THR A 365 -18.15 -17.77 -26.81
N ASP A 366 -18.51 -19.05 -26.65
CA ASP A 366 -18.00 -19.90 -25.56
C ASP A 366 -16.58 -20.42 -25.82
N LYS A 367 -16.04 -20.21 -27.03
CA LYS A 367 -14.71 -20.66 -27.47
C LYS A 367 -14.04 -19.56 -28.31
N PRO A 368 -13.60 -18.46 -27.67
CA PRO A 368 -12.86 -17.44 -28.40
C PRO A 368 -11.57 -18.00 -28.99
N ASN A 369 -11.15 -17.43 -30.12
CA ASN A 369 -9.84 -17.73 -30.70
C ASN A 369 -8.80 -16.81 -30.08
N GLU A 370 -7.66 -17.37 -29.72
CA GLU A 370 -6.57 -16.66 -29.05
C GLU A 370 -5.41 -16.45 -30.01
N THR A 371 -4.89 -15.21 -30.04
CA THR A 371 -3.64 -14.88 -30.71
C THR A 371 -2.67 -14.31 -29.68
N VAL A 372 -1.57 -15.03 -29.41
CA VAL A 372 -0.50 -14.57 -28.50
C VAL A 372 0.45 -13.65 -29.28
N LEU A 373 0.45 -12.36 -28.97
CA LEU A 373 1.16 -11.37 -29.79
C LEU A 373 2.68 -11.47 -29.69
N LEU A 374 3.20 -11.98 -28.57
CA LEU A 374 4.64 -12.05 -28.28
C LEU A 374 5.28 -13.41 -28.61
N GLU A 375 4.51 -14.37 -29.12
CA GLU A 375 4.99 -15.71 -29.41
C GLU A 375 6.19 -15.69 -30.37
N GLY A 376 7.33 -16.25 -29.91
CA GLY A 376 8.57 -16.34 -30.68
C GLY A 376 9.30 -15.02 -30.94
N LYS A 377 8.90 -13.90 -30.31
CA LYS A 377 9.46 -12.56 -30.59
C LYS A 377 10.36 -11.99 -29.49
N LEU A 378 10.14 -12.40 -28.25
CA LEU A 378 10.93 -12.02 -27.08
C LEU A 378 11.35 -13.26 -26.29
N PRO A 379 12.38 -13.18 -25.43
CA PRO A 379 12.73 -14.26 -24.50
C PRO A 379 11.56 -14.68 -23.58
N PRO A 380 11.73 -15.69 -22.72
CA PRO A 380 10.79 -15.90 -21.62
C PRO A 380 10.82 -14.70 -20.66
N GLY A 381 9.65 -14.14 -20.35
CA GLY A 381 9.55 -12.93 -19.55
C GLY A 381 8.13 -12.62 -19.14
N CYS A 382 7.93 -11.40 -18.64
CA CYS A 382 6.64 -10.93 -18.16
C CYS A 382 6.23 -9.65 -18.91
N ALA A 383 5.04 -9.64 -19.51
CA ALA A 383 4.43 -8.44 -20.07
C ALA A 383 3.37 -7.89 -19.11
N MET A 384 3.38 -6.58 -18.86
CA MET A 384 2.45 -5.91 -17.95
C MET A 384 2.03 -4.54 -18.48
N HIS A 385 0.92 -4.04 -17.92
CA HIS A 385 0.41 -2.69 -18.13
C HIS A 385 0.24 -2.28 -19.61
N PRO A 386 -0.54 -3.03 -20.40
CA PRO A 386 -0.83 -2.60 -21.76
C PRO A 386 -1.72 -1.36 -21.78
N ASP A 387 -1.45 -0.46 -22.71
CA ASP A 387 -2.39 0.55 -23.17
C ASP A 387 -2.58 0.45 -24.69
N LEU A 388 -3.77 0.78 -25.17
CA LEU A 388 -4.12 0.76 -26.59
C LEU A 388 -4.04 2.17 -27.17
N SER A 389 -3.41 2.29 -28.33
CA SER A 389 -3.40 3.50 -29.15
C SER A 389 -4.83 3.98 -29.44
N PHE A 390 -4.98 5.28 -29.74
CA PHE A 390 -6.31 5.88 -29.92
C PHE A 390 -7.06 5.32 -31.15
N ASP A 391 -6.34 4.88 -32.19
CA ASP A 391 -6.92 4.18 -33.35
C ASP A 391 -7.22 2.70 -33.08
N GLY A 392 -6.71 2.14 -31.98
CA GLY A 392 -6.88 0.74 -31.60
C GLY A 392 -6.00 -0.23 -32.40
N GLU A 393 -4.96 0.24 -33.08
CA GLU A 393 -4.12 -0.59 -33.96
C GLU A 393 -2.81 -1.07 -33.30
N ARG A 394 -2.35 -0.37 -32.26
CA ARG A 394 -1.10 -0.66 -31.54
C ARG A 394 -1.29 -0.74 -30.03
N VAL A 395 -0.42 -1.52 -29.39
CA VAL A 395 -0.33 -1.71 -27.94
C VAL A 395 1.04 -1.25 -27.46
N VAL A 396 1.08 -0.33 -26.50
CA VAL A 396 2.30 -0.03 -25.73
C VAL A 396 2.23 -0.79 -24.41
N PHE A 397 3.34 -1.37 -23.95
CA PHE A 397 3.36 -2.22 -22.76
C PHE A 397 4.75 -2.25 -22.12
N ALA A 398 4.80 -2.67 -20.86
CA ALA A 398 6.05 -2.94 -20.16
C ALA A 398 6.42 -4.43 -20.31
N TYR A 399 7.69 -4.72 -20.56
CA TYR A 399 8.20 -6.08 -20.66
C TYR A 399 9.51 -6.27 -19.90
N ALA A 400 9.59 -7.33 -19.09
CA ALA A 400 10.79 -7.74 -18.38
C ALA A 400 11.30 -9.07 -18.93
N ASP A 401 12.52 -9.04 -19.49
CA ASP A 401 13.26 -10.25 -19.84
C ASP A 401 13.69 -10.98 -18.55
N HIS A 402 13.30 -12.24 -18.42
CA HIS A 402 13.60 -13.07 -17.24
C HIS A 402 14.82 -13.98 -17.44
N ALA A 403 15.66 -13.71 -18.44
CA ALA A 403 16.98 -14.30 -18.53
C ALA A 403 17.75 -14.12 -17.20
N PRO A 404 18.36 -15.17 -16.63
CA PRO A 404 19.10 -15.06 -15.37
C PRO A 404 20.27 -14.05 -15.46
N PRO A 405 20.61 -13.37 -14.36
CA PRO A 405 20.09 -13.56 -13.00
C PRO A 405 18.86 -12.70 -12.67
N ARG A 406 18.03 -13.18 -11.72
CA ARG A 406 16.78 -12.53 -11.28
C ARG A 406 16.95 -11.10 -10.79
N ASP A 407 18.11 -10.75 -10.26
CA ASP A 407 18.39 -9.40 -9.80
C ASP A 407 18.59 -8.39 -10.95
N GLN A 408 18.59 -8.83 -12.20
CA GLN A 408 18.68 -7.98 -13.40
C GLN A 408 17.35 -7.82 -14.14
N TRP A 409 16.29 -8.53 -13.71
CA TRP A 409 14.96 -8.43 -14.32
C TRP A 409 14.39 -7.04 -14.08
N GLN A 410 14.27 -6.28 -15.16
CA GLN A 410 13.85 -4.89 -15.18
C GLN A 410 12.86 -4.68 -16.32
N PHE A 411 11.82 -3.88 -16.11
CA PHE A 411 10.87 -3.55 -17.15
C PHE A 411 11.42 -2.45 -18.06
N PHE A 412 11.18 -2.62 -19.35
CA PHE A 412 11.30 -1.57 -20.35
C PHE A 412 10.04 -1.49 -21.20
N LEU A 413 9.86 -0.38 -21.91
CA LEU A 413 8.68 -0.15 -22.73
C LEU A 413 8.87 -0.71 -24.14
N TYR A 414 7.81 -1.33 -24.66
CA TYR A 414 7.74 -1.87 -26.01
C TYR A 414 6.41 -1.47 -26.66
N GLU A 415 6.38 -1.45 -27.99
CA GLU A 415 5.17 -1.24 -28.79
C GLU A 415 5.04 -2.36 -29.83
N ILE A 416 3.81 -2.85 -30.06
CA ILE A 416 3.50 -3.86 -31.09
C ILE A 416 2.12 -3.59 -31.72
N GLY A 417 1.92 -4.00 -32.97
CA GLY A 417 0.60 -4.02 -33.61
C GLY A 417 -0.33 -5.06 -32.98
N VAL A 418 -1.64 -4.80 -32.98
CA VAL A 418 -2.66 -5.77 -32.51
C VAL A 418 -2.75 -7.01 -33.40
N ASP A 419 -2.17 -6.97 -34.60
CA ASP A 419 -1.95 -8.11 -35.50
C ASP A 419 -0.66 -8.88 -35.20
N GLY A 420 0.12 -8.43 -34.22
CA GLY A 420 1.42 -8.95 -33.84
C GLY A 420 2.59 -8.44 -34.70
N SER A 421 2.38 -7.57 -35.67
CA SER A 421 3.48 -7.02 -36.47
C SER A 421 4.20 -5.85 -35.76
N GLY A 422 5.37 -5.46 -36.25
CA GLY A 422 6.01 -4.20 -35.87
C GLY A 422 6.47 -4.07 -34.41
N LEU A 423 6.81 -5.19 -33.74
CA LEU A 423 7.38 -5.14 -32.39
C LEU A 423 8.65 -4.27 -32.36
N ARG A 424 8.67 -3.26 -31.49
CA ARG A 424 9.85 -2.43 -31.23
C ARG A 424 10.01 -2.13 -29.74
N GLN A 425 11.26 -2.00 -29.31
CA GLN A 425 11.62 -1.53 -27.98
C GLN A 425 11.67 0.00 -27.98
N ILE A 426 11.06 0.63 -26.97
CA ILE A 426 10.96 2.09 -26.83
C ILE A 426 11.98 2.61 -25.80
N THR A 427 12.09 1.98 -24.64
CA THR A 427 13.09 2.35 -23.62
C THR A 427 14.06 1.19 -23.36
N GLY A 428 15.22 1.47 -22.75
CA GLY A 428 16.27 0.47 -22.55
C GLY A 428 16.98 0.02 -23.82
N THR A 429 16.89 0.81 -24.89
CA THR A 429 17.63 0.61 -26.14
C THR A 429 19.13 0.93 -25.94
N ASP A 430 19.95 0.65 -26.96
CA ASP A 430 21.39 0.94 -26.90
C ASP A 430 21.71 2.44 -26.75
N ASP A 431 20.82 3.31 -27.23
CA ASP A 431 20.95 4.77 -27.18
C ASP A 431 20.32 5.38 -25.92
N ASP A 432 19.62 4.58 -25.12
CA ASP A 432 19.07 5.02 -23.84
C ASP A 432 20.19 5.09 -22.80
N PRO A 433 20.52 6.27 -22.24
CA PRO A 433 21.64 6.42 -21.32
C PRO A 433 21.46 5.62 -20.04
N LEU A 434 20.23 5.21 -19.71
CA LEU A 434 19.87 4.47 -18.49
C LEU A 434 20.51 5.07 -17.23
N ALA A 435 20.65 6.39 -17.23
CA ALA A 435 21.16 7.19 -16.15
C ALA A 435 19.99 7.89 -15.45
N GLY A 436 20.11 8.05 -14.13
CA GLY A 436 19.17 8.88 -13.40
C GLY A 436 19.54 10.35 -13.41
N THR A 437 18.66 11.16 -12.82
CA THR A 437 18.87 12.59 -12.60
C THR A 437 20.21 12.82 -11.86
N ASP A 438 21.01 13.75 -12.38
CA ASP A 438 22.37 14.07 -11.90
C ASP A 438 23.43 12.96 -12.06
N GLY A 439 23.18 11.96 -12.91
CA GLY A 439 24.13 10.87 -13.16
C GLY A 439 24.22 9.84 -12.04
N ARG A 440 23.24 9.83 -11.11
CA ARG A 440 23.15 8.85 -10.03
C ARG A 440 22.84 7.45 -10.56
N MET A 441 23.42 6.45 -9.90
CA MET A 441 23.22 5.03 -10.19
C MET A 441 23.10 4.26 -8.87
N THR A 442 22.02 4.51 -8.12
CA THR A 442 21.72 3.85 -6.84
C THR A 442 20.78 2.66 -7.02
N VAL A 443 20.00 2.63 -8.11
CA VAL A 443 19.01 1.59 -8.45
C VAL A 443 18.99 1.34 -9.97
N LEU A 444 18.47 0.18 -10.42
CA LEU A 444 18.32 -0.09 -11.85
C LEU A 444 17.20 0.79 -12.43
N CYS A 445 17.42 1.31 -13.63
CA CYS A 445 16.38 1.99 -14.39
C CYS A 445 15.37 0.95 -14.88
N GLU A 446 14.12 1.12 -14.43
CA GLU A 446 12.97 0.31 -14.78
C GLU A 446 11.88 1.29 -15.22
N ASP A 447 11.31 1.06 -16.41
CA ASP A 447 10.24 1.86 -17.00
C ASP A 447 9.02 0.98 -17.24
N TYR A 448 7.86 1.39 -16.72
CA TYR A 448 6.64 0.59 -16.78
C TYR A 448 5.37 1.43 -16.71
N ASP A 449 4.22 0.78 -16.88
CA ASP A 449 2.89 1.39 -16.83
C ASP A 449 2.72 2.55 -17.83
N PRO A 450 2.97 2.30 -19.13
CA PRO A 450 2.86 3.32 -20.15
C PRO A 450 1.40 3.65 -20.48
N CYS A 451 1.14 4.89 -20.87
CA CYS A 451 -0.06 5.26 -21.62
C CYS A 451 0.25 6.15 -22.82
N TYR A 452 -0.57 6.04 -23.87
CA TYR A 452 -0.43 6.86 -25.08
C TYR A 452 -0.83 8.31 -24.82
N LEU A 453 -0.02 9.25 -25.31
CA LEU A 453 -0.32 10.68 -25.27
C LEU A 453 -0.92 11.15 -26.61
N PRO A 454 -1.80 12.18 -26.60
CA PRO A 454 -2.42 12.66 -27.82
C PRO A 454 -1.44 13.41 -28.76
N ASP A 455 -0.26 13.79 -28.29
CA ASP A 455 0.82 14.32 -29.14
C ASP A 455 1.62 13.20 -29.85
N GLY A 456 1.35 11.92 -29.55
CA GLY A 456 1.99 10.75 -30.12
C GLY A 456 3.10 10.15 -29.25
N GLY A 457 3.50 10.83 -28.17
CA GLY A 457 4.47 10.30 -27.20
C GLY A 457 3.86 9.34 -26.18
N PHE A 458 4.63 9.05 -25.15
CA PHE A 458 4.24 8.18 -24.04
C PHE A 458 4.46 8.87 -22.70
N ALA A 459 3.52 8.69 -21.77
CA ALA A 459 3.77 8.89 -20.34
C ALA A 459 3.94 7.52 -19.68
N PHE A 460 4.80 7.43 -18.67
CA PHE A 460 5.12 6.17 -18.00
C PHE A 460 5.72 6.42 -16.61
N ILE A 461 5.81 5.37 -15.80
CA ILE A 461 6.40 5.40 -14.47
C ILE A 461 7.84 4.86 -14.54
N SER A 462 8.78 5.53 -13.87
CA SER A 462 10.20 5.17 -13.93
C SER A 462 10.96 5.37 -12.63
N THR A 463 11.96 4.50 -12.39
CA THR A 463 12.94 4.59 -11.29
C THR A 463 14.14 5.51 -11.62
N ARG A 464 14.13 6.21 -12.76
CA ARG A 464 15.19 7.16 -13.17
C ARG A 464 15.38 8.32 -12.18
N ASN A 465 14.47 8.55 -11.24
CA ASN A 465 14.66 9.50 -10.15
C ASN A 465 15.73 9.06 -9.13
N GLN A 466 16.12 7.77 -9.15
CA GLN A 466 17.16 7.18 -8.30
C GLN A 466 16.90 7.37 -6.80
N GLY A 467 15.62 7.32 -6.39
CA GLY A 467 15.21 7.40 -4.99
C GLY A 467 14.88 6.03 -4.36
N GLY A 468 14.73 6.01 -3.04
CA GLY A 468 14.36 4.84 -2.24
C GLY A 468 13.20 5.12 -1.28
N VAL A 469 12.35 4.12 -1.05
CA VAL A 469 11.13 4.30 -0.23
C VAL A 469 11.48 4.41 1.27
N ARG A 470 11.03 5.47 1.95
CA ARG A 470 11.39 5.73 3.36
C ARG A 470 10.96 4.66 4.36
N CYS A 471 9.76 4.08 4.18
CA CYS A 471 9.23 3.12 5.16
C CYS A 471 9.90 1.74 5.10
N HIS A 472 10.67 1.48 4.04
CA HIS A 472 11.37 0.22 3.84
C HIS A 472 12.77 0.27 4.48
N ASN A 473 12.86 -0.19 5.72
CA ASN A 473 14.16 -0.37 6.39
C ASN A 473 14.61 -1.84 6.30
N GLY A 474 15.69 -2.11 5.57
CA GLY A 474 16.28 -3.44 5.42
C GLY A 474 17.11 -3.59 4.14
N GLY A 475 17.58 -4.81 3.84
CA GLY A 475 18.27 -5.13 2.57
C GLY A 475 17.32 -5.37 1.39
N ARG A 476 16.10 -4.82 1.42
CA ARG A 476 15.05 -5.06 0.43
C ARG A 476 15.18 -4.07 -0.72
N TYR A 477 15.17 -4.56 -1.96
CA TYR A 477 15.19 -3.72 -3.16
C TYR A 477 13.84 -3.03 -3.38
N CYS A 478 13.73 -1.76 -3.00
CA CYS A 478 12.51 -0.96 -3.13
C CYS A 478 12.81 0.51 -3.53
N PRO A 479 13.22 0.75 -4.79
CA PRO A 479 13.31 2.11 -5.33
C PRO A 479 11.95 2.81 -5.33
N THR A 480 11.98 4.14 -5.27
CA THR A 480 10.84 4.97 -5.66
C THR A 480 10.79 5.09 -7.17
N TYR A 481 9.63 5.46 -7.69
CA TYR A 481 9.41 5.65 -9.11
C TYR A 481 8.31 6.66 -9.32
N VAL A 482 8.50 7.54 -10.31
CA VAL A 482 7.65 8.72 -10.53
C VAL A 482 7.30 8.86 -12.00
N LEU A 483 6.44 9.81 -12.34
CA LEU A 483 5.96 10.03 -13.69
C LEU A 483 7.01 10.69 -14.62
N TYR A 484 7.20 10.08 -15.80
CA TYR A 484 8.05 10.52 -16.91
C TYR A 484 7.24 10.57 -18.21
N ARG A 485 7.81 11.25 -19.22
CA ARG A 485 7.37 11.17 -20.62
C ARG A 485 8.55 10.93 -21.57
N CYS A 486 8.25 10.44 -22.76
CA CYS A 486 9.17 10.41 -23.91
C CYS A 486 8.40 10.61 -25.22
N ASP A 487 9.14 10.88 -26.29
CA ASP A 487 8.59 10.95 -27.63
C ASP A 487 8.32 9.54 -28.20
N ALA A 488 7.62 9.47 -29.34
CA ALA A 488 7.13 8.23 -29.92
C ALA A 488 8.23 7.21 -30.31
N ASP A 489 9.48 7.65 -30.43
CA ASP A 489 10.66 6.85 -30.72
C ASP A 489 11.48 6.50 -29.47
N GLY A 490 11.05 6.92 -28.28
CA GLY A 490 11.75 6.72 -27.02
C GLY A 490 12.80 7.80 -26.71
N SER A 491 12.97 8.80 -27.58
CA SER A 491 13.85 9.93 -27.32
C SER A 491 13.23 10.92 -26.33
N ASP A 492 14.04 11.89 -25.89
CA ASP A 492 13.59 13.01 -25.06
C ASP A 492 12.96 12.65 -23.70
N ILE A 493 13.32 11.49 -23.14
CA ILE A 493 12.89 11.06 -21.80
C ILE A 493 13.08 12.17 -20.77
N SER A 494 11.99 12.62 -20.15
CA SER A 494 12.00 13.69 -19.16
C SER A 494 11.10 13.37 -17.96
N GLN A 495 11.61 13.65 -16.76
CA GLN A 495 10.85 13.58 -15.52
C GLN A 495 9.79 14.69 -15.52
N ILE A 496 8.52 14.34 -15.33
CA ILE A 496 7.41 15.32 -15.28
C ILE A 496 6.74 15.42 -13.91
N SER A 497 7.02 14.50 -12.99
CA SER A 497 6.71 14.62 -11.56
C SER A 497 7.96 14.55 -10.70
N TYR A 498 8.05 15.44 -9.71
CA TYR A 498 9.18 15.51 -8.76
C TYR A 498 8.79 15.03 -7.36
N ASN A 499 7.73 14.22 -7.22
CA ASN A 499 7.36 13.65 -5.93
C ASN A 499 8.51 12.80 -5.34
N GLU A 500 8.53 12.68 -4.01
CA GLU A 500 9.58 11.94 -3.31
C GLU A 500 9.24 10.45 -3.10
N ALA A 501 7.95 10.10 -3.12
CA ALA A 501 7.44 8.74 -2.98
C ALA A 501 6.85 8.21 -4.30
N SER A 502 6.60 6.91 -4.35
CA SER A 502 6.15 6.21 -5.55
C SER A 502 4.81 6.69 -6.12
N GLU A 503 4.67 6.54 -7.44
CA GLU A 503 3.50 6.90 -8.27
C GLU A 503 3.14 5.76 -9.24
N TRP A 504 1.89 5.66 -9.69
CA TRP A 504 1.39 4.54 -10.53
C TRP A 504 0.23 4.95 -11.45
N ASP A 505 -0.13 4.05 -12.35
CA ASP A 505 -1.37 4.00 -13.12
C ASP A 505 -1.68 5.30 -13.90
N PRO A 506 -0.76 5.83 -14.73
CA PRO A 506 -1.06 7.01 -15.54
C PRO A 506 -2.08 6.67 -16.63
N THR A 507 -3.06 7.55 -16.83
CA THR A 507 -4.07 7.41 -17.88
C THR A 507 -4.50 8.78 -18.41
N MET A 508 -4.92 8.83 -19.68
CA MET A 508 -5.37 10.07 -20.29
C MET A 508 -6.83 10.39 -19.93
N MET A 509 -7.04 11.61 -19.44
CA MET A 509 -8.37 12.18 -19.21
C MET A 509 -8.95 12.75 -20.51
N PRO A 510 -10.30 12.80 -20.65
CA PRO A 510 -10.96 13.37 -21.82
C PRO A 510 -10.61 14.84 -22.10
N ASP A 511 -10.18 15.59 -21.08
CA ASP A 511 -9.81 17.01 -21.17
C ASP A 511 -8.34 17.26 -21.56
N GLY A 512 -7.58 16.20 -21.87
CA GLY A 512 -6.19 16.31 -22.31
C GLY A 512 -5.15 16.31 -21.20
N ARG A 513 -5.57 16.13 -19.93
CA ARG A 513 -4.65 15.92 -18.79
C ARG A 513 -4.30 14.45 -18.59
N ILE A 514 -3.16 14.18 -17.98
CA ILE A 514 -2.79 12.86 -17.44
C ILE A 514 -3.36 12.78 -16.02
N LEU A 515 -4.04 11.68 -15.68
CA LEU A 515 -4.43 11.29 -14.31
C LEU A 515 -3.48 10.18 -13.85
N TRP A 516 -2.98 10.22 -12.61
CA TRP A 516 -2.19 9.12 -12.03
C TRP A 516 -2.39 9.00 -10.52
N MET A 517 -2.00 7.87 -9.93
CA MET A 517 -1.96 7.64 -8.48
C MET A 517 -0.62 8.10 -7.90
N ARG A 518 -0.66 8.81 -6.77
CA ARG A 518 0.52 9.25 -6.01
C ARG A 518 0.40 8.85 -4.55
N TRP A 519 1.49 8.35 -3.98
CA TRP A 519 1.63 8.15 -2.54
C TRP A 519 2.18 9.43 -1.88
N ASP A 520 1.53 9.87 -0.80
CA ASP A 520 1.79 11.19 -0.21
C ASP A 520 1.69 11.19 1.33
N TYR A 521 2.75 10.72 1.99
CA TYR A 521 2.81 10.59 3.45
C TYR A 521 3.75 11.59 4.13
N ILE A 522 3.86 12.80 3.56
CA ILE A 522 4.67 13.87 4.15
C ILE A 522 4.03 14.34 5.45
N ASN A 523 4.64 13.92 6.56
CA ASN A 523 4.10 14.10 7.89
C ASN A 523 2.64 13.62 8.00
N ARG A 524 2.18 12.59 7.29
CA ARG A 524 0.82 12.01 7.35
C ARG A 524 0.89 10.49 7.58
N PRO A 525 -0.23 9.81 7.94
CA PRO A 525 -0.23 8.35 8.03
C PRO A 525 0.33 7.68 6.77
N VAL A 526 1.25 6.73 6.96
CA VAL A 526 2.01 6.08 5.86
C VAL A 526 1.14 5.19 4.97
N ILE A 527 0.16 4.51 5.54
CA ILE A 527 -0.56 3.41 4.88
C ILE A 527 -1.71 3.87 3.95
N PRO A 528 -2.58 4.83 4.32
CA PRO A 528 -3.82 5.14 3.59
C PRO A 528 -3.74 6.39 2.70
N THR A 529 -2.55 6.88 2.38
CA THR A 529 -2.33 8.19 1.73
C THR A 529 -2.03 8.07 0.23
N PHE A 530 -2.87 7.33 -0.49
CA PHE A 530 -2.74 7.06 -1.92
C PHE A 530 -3.89 7.72 -2.68
N GLY A 531 -3.62 8.85 -3.31
CA GLY A 531 -4.63 9.67 -4.01
C GLY A 531 -4.36 9.82 -5.50
N LEU A 532 -5.35 10.32 -6.22
CA LEU A 532 -5.29 10.64 -7.63
C LEU A 532 -4.90 12.11 -7.85
N TRP A 533 -4.06 12.34 -8.85
CA TRP A 533 -3.54 13.65 -9.25
C TRP A 533 -3.68 13.83 -10.77
N THR A 534 -3.68 15.08 -11.24
CA THR A 534 -3.69 15.42 -12.67
C THR A 534 -2.59 16.41 -13.04
N THR A 535 -2.14 16.37 -14.29
CA THR A 535 -1.05 17.19 -14.85
C THR A 535 -1.25 17.33 -16.36
N ARG A 536 -0.64 18.34 -16.96
CA ARG A 536 -0.53 18.44 -18.43
C ARG A 536 0.55 17.50 -18.95
N LEU A 537 0.58 17.32 -20.27
CA LEU A 537 1.54 16.42 -20.92
C LEU A 537 3.00 16.79 -20.65
N ASP A 538 3.29 18.06 -20.35
CA ASP A 538 4.64 18.56 -20.06
C ASP A 538 4.97 18.60 -18.56
N GLY A 539 4.09 18.09 -17.70
CA GLY A 539 4.26 18.11 -16.25
C GLY A 539 3.80 19.38 -15.55
N THR A 540 3.32 20.40 -16.28
CA THR A 540 2.78 21.63 -15.68
C THR A 540 1.36 21.43 -15.14
N ALA A 541 0.94 22.33 -14.25
CA ALA A 541 -0.37 22.32 -13.60
C ALA A 541 -0.68 21.00 -12.87
N ALA A 542 0.34 20.45 -12.20
CA ALA A 542 0.21 19.27 -11.35
C ALA A 542 -0.65 19.58 -10.12
N VAL A 543 -1.79 18.92 -10.00
CA VAL A 543 -2.81 19.24 -8.99
C VAL A 543 -3.53 17.99 -8.49
N HIS A 544 -3.88 17.98 -7.19
CA HIS A 544 -4.73 16.95 -6.60
C HIS A 544 -6.07 16.81 -7.33
N TYR A 545 -6.54 15.57 -7.48
CA TYR A 545 -7.82 15.22 -8.07
C TYR A 545 -8.78 14.60 -7.05
N PHE A 546 -8.37 13.53 -6.35
CA PHE A 546 -9.23 12.84 -5.38
C PHE A 546 -8.40 12.00 -4.39
N GLY A 547 -8.86 11.80 -3.15
CA GLY A 547 -8.32 10.79 -2.22
C GLY A 547 -7.29 11.27 -1.19
N SER A 548 -6.97 12.56 -1.13
CA SER A 548 -6.01 13.09 -0.14
C SER A 548 -6.64 13.30 1.24
N TYR A 549 -7.97 13.35 1.30
CA TYR A 549 -8.78 13.42 2.51
C TYR A 549 -9.71 12.22 2.69
N THR A 550 -9.53 11.16 1.88
CA THR A 550 -10.31 9.92 1.95
C THR A 550 -9.50 8.84 2.68
N PRO A 551 -9.79 8.54 3.96
CA PRO A 551 -9.04 7.52 4.71
C PRO A 551 -9.38 6.08 4.31
N ASN A 552 -10.45 5.88 3.54
CA ASN A 552 -10.95 4.57 3.12
C ASN A 552 -11.57 4.68 1.71
N PRO A 553 -11.16 3.91 0.68
CA PRO A 553 -10.25 2.77 0.72
C PRO A 553 -8.80 3.14 1.05
N CYS A 554 -8.02 2.17 1.53
CA CYS A 554 -6.61 2.35 1.86
C CYS A 554 -5.76 2.79 0.66
N ARG A 555 -6.05 2.27 -0.53
CA ARG A 555 -5.39 2.61 -1.79
C ARG A 555 -6.39 2.68 -2.93
N ILE A 556 -6.28 3.72 -3.76
CA ILE A 556 -7.08 3.93 -4.98
C ILE A 556 -6.19 3.69 -6.20
N CYS A 557 -6.27 2.51 -6.83
CA CYS A 557 -5.43 2.16 -7.97
C CYS A 557 -6.26 1.88 -9.24
N GLN A 558 -5.57 1.87 -10.39
CA GLN A 558 -6.13 1.52 -11.70
C GLN A 558 -7.35 2.37 -12.10
N ALA A 559 -7.30 3.66 -11.75
CA ALA A 559 -8.38 4.59 -12.05
C ALA A 559 -8.48 4.82 -13.56
N ARG A 560 -9.70 4.85 -14.11
CA ARG A 560 -9.96 5.15 -15.52
C ARG A 560 -11.15 6.09 -15.68
N PRO A 561 -11.08 7.08 -16.59
CA PRO A 561 -12.24 7.89 -16.95
C PRO A 561 -13.30 7.04 -17.66
N ILE A 562 -14.57 7.30 -17.33
CA ILE A 562 -15.70 6.63 -17.96
C ILE A 562 -16.07 7.36 -19.27
N PRO A 563 -16.16 6.67 -20.41
CA PRO A 563 -16.54 7.30 -21.67
C PRO A 563 -17.87 8.06 -21.57
N GLY A 564 -17.87 9.32 -22.00
CA GLY A 564 -19.07 10.18 -21.99
C GLY A 564 -19.55 10.63 -20.61
N SER A 565 -18.71 10.50 -19.57
CA SER A 565 -19.02 10.85 -18.18
C SER A 565 -17.92 11.69 -17.54
N HIS A 566 -18.24 12.41 -16.46
CA HIS A 566 -17.27 13.06 -15.58
C HIS A 566 -16.70 12.11 -14.50
N LYS A 567 -17.27 10.91 -14.37
CA LYS A 567 -16.94 9.94 -13.31
C LYS A 567 -15.70 9.13 -13.67
N LEU A 568 -15.05 8.62 -12.63
CA LEU A 568 -14.00 7.60 -12.76
C LEU A 568 -14.47 6.27 -12.20
N VAL A 569 -13.96 5.16 -12.74
CA VAL A 569 -13.94 3.86 -12.06
C VAL A 569 -12.55 3.60 -11.51
N ALA A 570 -12.44 2.98 -10.34
CA ALA A 570 -11.17 2.61 -9.73
C ALA A 570 -11.27 1.29 -8.95
N THR A 571 -10.11 0.71 -8.62
CA THR A 571 -9.97 -0.46 -7.75
C THR A 571 -9.49 -0.03 -6.37
N ALA A 572 -10.21 -0.45 -5.34
CA ALA A 572 -9.80 -0.32 -3.94
C ALA A 572 -8.84 -1.45 -3.61
N ALA A 573 -7.69 -1.13 -3.04
CA ALA A 573 -6.72 -2.12 -2.60
C ALA A 573 -6.09 -1.73 -1.25
N GLY A 574 -5.37 -2.67 -0.64
CA GLY A 574 -4.63 -2.48 0.61
C GLY A 574 -3.14 -2.25 0.38
N HIS A 575 -2.44 -1.73 1.39
CA HIS A 575 -1.00 -1.48 1.35
C HIS A 575 -0.16 -2.76 1.30
N HIS A 576 -0.62 -3.88 1.85
CA HIS A 576 0.07 -5.18 1.79
C HIS A 576 -0.71 -6.16 0.91
N THR A 577 -1.23 -5.65 -0.20
CA THR A 577 -2.00 -6.43 -1.17
C THR A 577 -1.61 -6.10 -2.61
N MET A 578 -1.93 -6.99 -3.55
CA MET A 578 -1.83 -6.70 -4.99
C MET A 578 -2.85 -5.64 -5.42
N HIS A 579 -2.89 -5.27 -6.71
CA HIS A 579 -3.82 -4.27 -7.24
C HIS A 579 -5.19 -4.90 -7.47
N ALA A 580 -5.81 -5.35 -6.38
CA ALA A 580 -7.11 -6.00 -6.40
C ALA A 580 -7.91 -5.74 -5.10
N GLY A 581 -9.23 -5.76 -5.23
CA GLY A 581 -10.19 -5.57 -4.16
C GLY A 581 -11.55 -5.17 -4.74
N SER A 582 -12.16 -4.10 -4.23
CA SER A 582 -13.49 -3.68 -4.69
C SER A 582 -13.41 -2.67 -5.84
N LEU A 583 -14.25 -2.82 -6.87
CA LEU A 583 -14.46 -1.77 -7.87
C LEU A 583 -15.42 -0.72 -7.34
N PHE A 584 -15.14 0.55 -7.61
CA PHE A 584 -15.99 1.66 -7.20
C PHE A 584 -15.90 2.84 -8.16
N LEU A 585 -16.93 3.67 -8.12
CA LEU A 585 -17.01 4.93 -8.85
C LEU A 585 -16.59 6.09 -7.98
N ILE A 586 -15.97 7.08 -8.60
CA ILE A 586 -15.66 8.39 -8.02
C ILE A 586 -16.45 9.45 -8.79
N ASP A 587 -17.28 10.19 -8.08
CA ASP A 587 -18.08 11.30 -8.59
C ASP A 587 -17.77 12.58 -7.80
N ARG A 588 -17.03 13.48 -8.46
CA ARG A 588 -16.59 14.74 -7.85
C ARG A 588 -17.64 15.86 -7.91
N GLU A 589 -18.75 15.67 -8.61
CA GLU A 589 -19.90 16.58 -8.53
C GLU A 589 -20.65 16.40 -7.21
N ILE A 590 -20.53 15.24 -6.56
CA ILE A 590 -21.09 14.98 -5.23
C ILE A 590 -20.19 15.55 -4.13
N ALA A 591 -18.89 15.23 -4.17
CA ALA A 591 -17.89 15.75 -3.23
C ALA A 591 -16.49 15.74 -3.84
N GLU A 592 -15.66 16.74 -3.54
CA GLU A 592 -14.29 16.84 -4.08
C GLU A 592 -13.39 15.68 -3.61
N ASP A 593 -13.59 15.24 -2.37
CA ASP A 593 -12.89 14.15 -1.70
C ASP A 593 -13.87 13.52 -0.67
N GLY A 594 -13.52 12.39 -0.09
CA GLY A 594 -14.32 11.70 0.94
C GLY A 594 -15.11 10.50 0.41
N LEU A 595 -15.71 9.77 1.35
CA LEU A 595 -16.50 8.56 1.05
C LEU A 595 -17.80 8.89 0.30
N GLU A 596 -18.30 10.11 0.45
CA GLU A 596 -19.53 10.61 -0.17
C GLU A 596 -19.43 10.64 -1.70
N ALA A 597 -18.23 10.86 -2.24
CA ALA A 597 -17.94 10.81 -3.67
C ALA A 597 -17.87 9.37 -4.22
N ILE A 598 -17.89 8.35 -3.36
CA ILE A 598 -17.64 6.97 -3.75
C ILE A 598 -18.93 6.15 -3.81
N THR A 599 -19.15 5.46 -4.93
CA THR A 599 -20.19 4.42 -5.06
C THR A 599 -19.56 3.06 -5.33
N ARG A 600 -19.73 2.08 -4.42
CA ARG A 600 -19.15 0.74 -4.57
C ARG A 600 -19.91 -0.08 -5.63
N LEU A 601 -19.23 -0.50 -6.70
CA LEU A 601 -19.80 -1.31 -7.79
C LEU A 601 -19.85 -2.80 -7.45
N THR A 602 -18.89 -3.27 -6.66
CA THR A 602 -18.77 -4.68 -6.23
C THR A 602 -18.84 -4.76 -4.71
N PRO A 603 -20.02 -4.56 -4.09
CA PRO A 603 -20.17 -4.52 -2.64
C PRO A 603 -19.80 -5.83 -1.93
N GLU A 604 -19.80 -6.96 -2.64
CA GLU A 604 -19.32 -8.24 -2.15
C GLU A 604 -17.80 -8.31 -1.92
N ALA A 605 -17.03 -7.40 -2.52
CA ALA A 605 -15.63 -7.21 -2.21
C ALA A 605 -15.46 -6.08 -1.19
N ASN A 606 -14.80 -6.39 -0.07
CA ASN A 606 -14.48 -5.40 0.96
C ASN A 606 -13.31 -4.52 0.52
N PHE A 607 -13.16 -3.34 1.14
CA PHE A 607 -11.94 -2.55 0.98
C PHE A 607 -10.79 -3.22 1.75
N PRO A 608 -9.73 -3.70 1.06
CA PRO A 608 -8.69 -4.47 1.74
C PRO A 608 -7.92 -3.62 2.77
N GLU A 609 -7.53 -4.25 3.88
CA GLU A 609 -6.85 -3.67 5.07
C GLU A 609 -7.62 -2.64 5.90
N SER A 610 -8.54 -1.89 5.29
CA SER A 610 -9.40 -0.95 6.00
C SER A 610 -10.70 -1.59 6.49
N GLU A 611 -11.10 -2.72 5.91
CA GLU A 611 -12.24 -3.54 6.32
C GLU A 611 -11.82 -5.01 6.57
N ALA A 612 -12.78 -5.88 6.87
CA ALA A 612 -12.53 -7.32 7.06
C ALA A 612 -12.02 -7.98 5.76
N ASP A 613 -11.31 -9.11 5.91
CA ASP A 613 -10.82 -9.90 4.76
C ASP A 613 -11.92 -10.12 3.72
N SER A 614 -11.61 -9.82 2.47
CA SER A 614 -12.59 -9.87 1.39
C SER A 614 -12.77 -11.32 0.90
N PRO A 615 -14.01 -11.80 0.71
CA PRO A 615 -14.26 -13.15 0.23
C PRO A 615 -13.93 -13.33 -1.27
N VAL A 616 -13.81 -12.23 -2.01
CA VAL A 616 -13.48 -12.18 -3.43
C VAL A 616 -12.64 -10.95 -3.74
N SER A 617 -12.08 -10.85 -4.95
CA SER A 617 -11.37 -9.65 -5.39
C SER A 617 -11.52 -9.37 -6.88
N PHE A 618 -11.52 -8.09 -7.22
CA PHE A 618 -11.59 -7.56 -8.57
C PHE A 618 -10.37 -6.69 -8.86
N GLY A 619 -10.01 -6.53 -10.13
CA GLY A 619 -8.98 -5.57 -10.54
C GLY A 619 -9.03 -5.29 -12.04
N SER A 620 -8.15 -4.39 -12.48
CA SER A 620 -8.01 -3.93 -13.86
C SER A 620 -9.35 -3.55 -14.53
N PRO A 621 -10.16 -2.67 -13.93
CA PRO A 621 -11.43 -2.25 -14.53
C PRO A 621 -11.20 -1.51 -15.84
N TYR A 622 -12.03 -1.80 -16.84
CA TYR A 622 -12.13 -1.04 -18.08
C TYR A 622 -13.59 -0.61 -18.29
N PRO A 623 -13.90 0.70 -18.19
CA PRO A 623 -15.26 1.17 -18.33
C PRO A 623 -15.72 1.21 -19.79
N LEU A 624 -16.91 0.67 -20.06
CA LEU A 624 -17.60 0.79 -21.35
C LEU A 624 -18.69 1.86 -21.30
N SER A 625 -19.27 2.06 -20.11
CA SER A 625 -20.27 3.09 -19.78
C SER A 625 -20.35 3.23 -18.25
N GLU A 626 -21.21 4.09 -17.72
CA GLU A 626 -21.48 4.17 -16.28
C GLU A 626 -22.12 2.89 -15.69
N ASP A 627 -22.60 1.98 -16.53
CA ASP A 627 -23.31 0.76 -16.09
C ASP A 627 -22.60 -0.55 -16.44
N LEU A 628 -21.57 -0.53 -17.30
CA LEU A 628 -20.90 -1.72 -17.85
C LEU A 628 -19.38 -1.59 -17.80
N TYR A 629 -18.73 -2.60 -17.21
CA TYR A 629 -17.29 -2.62 -16.97
C TYR A 629 -16.71 -4.00 -17.30
N LEU A 630 -15.59 -4.06 -18.00
CA LEU A 630 -14.78 -5.28 -18.03
C LEU A 630 -13.85 -5.27 -16.81
N ALA A 631 -13.62 -6.42 -16.19
CA ALA A 631 -12.72 -6.52 -15.05
C ALA A 631 -12.13 -7.92 -14.90
N SER A 632 -10.97 -8.00 -14.26
CA SER A 632 -10.45 -9.25 -13.72
C SER A 632 -11.14 -9.58 -12.41
N PHE A 633 -11.48 -10.84 -12.21
CA PHE A 633 -12.17 -11.31 -11.00
C PHE A 633 -11.60 -12.64 -10.51
N CYS A 634 -11.40 -12.70 -9.19
CA CYS A 634 -11.00 -13.87 -8.44
C CYS A 634 -12.09 -14.22 -7.41
N PRO A 635 -12.70 -15.41 -7.49
CA PRO A 635 -13.73 -15.86 -6.55
C PRO A 635 -13.15 -16.44 -5.25
N ASP A 636 -11.83 -16.52 -5.13
CA ASP A 636 -11.16 -17.05 -3.94
C ASP A 636 -11.03 -15.94 -2.86
N PRO A 637 -11.02 -16.31 -1.55
CA PRO A 637 -10.78 -15.36 -0.47
C PRO A 637 -9.49 -14.57 -0.70
N TYR A 638 -9.60 -13.25 -0.61
CA TYR A 638 -8.49 -12.35 -0.89
C TYR A 638 -7.63 -12.16 0.36
N PRO A 639 -6.37 -12.64 0.35
CA PRO A 639 -5.52 -12.50 1.51
C PRO A 639 -5.02 -11.06 1.64
N CYS A 640 -5.38 -10.38 2.74
CA CYS A 640 -4.82 -9.08 3.09
C CYS A 640 -3.42 -9.25 3.72
N SER A 641 -2.48 -9.89 3.00
CA SER A 641 -1.14 -10.20 3.52
C SER A 641 -0.10 -10.35 2.41
N MET A 642 1.10 -9.79 2.64
CA MET A 642 2.26 -10.01 1.78
C MET A 642 2.74 -11.47 1.73
N ALA A 643 2.36 -12.30 2.71
CA ALA A 643 2.85 -13.66 2.87
C ALA A 643 1.95 -14.72 2.20
N GLN A 644 0.82 -14.31 1.64
CA GLN A 644 -0.17 -15.21 1.04
C GLN A 644 -0.44 -14.76 -0.40
N TYR A 645 -0.23 -15.67 -1.34
CA TYR A 645 -0.35 -15.40 -2.76
C TYR A 645 -1.60 -16.08 -3.32
N PRO A 646 -2.36 -15.39 -4.19
CA PRO A 646 -3.39 -16.05 -4.98
C PRO A 646 -2.80 -17.17 -5.85
N ARG A 647 -3.66 -18.10 -6.28
CA ARG A 647 -3.28 -19.17 -7.22
C ARG A 647 -2.78 -18.59 -8.55
N HIS A 648 -1.96 -19.36 -9.25
CA HIS A 648 -1.37 -18.98 -10.54
C HIS A 648 -2.44 -18.58 -11.59
N ASP A 649 -3.58 -19.26 -11.57
CA ASP A 649 -4.76 -19.17 -12.43
C ASP A 649 -5.98 -18.48 -11.76
N ALA A 650 -5.76 -17.74 -10.68
CA ALA A 650 -6.82 -17.19 -9.84
C ALA A 650 -7.81 -16.26 -10.59
N TYR A 651 -7.32 -15.40 -11.50
CA TYR A 651 -8.14 -14.36 -12.13
C TYR A 651 -8.62 -14.72 -13.54
N GLY A 652 -9.92 -14.52 -13.79
CA GLY A 652 -10.53 -14.54 -15.12
C GLY A 652 -11.11 -13.17 -15.50
N VAL A 653 -11.49 -12.99 -16.77
CA VAL A 653 -12.12 -11.78 -17.32
C VAL A 653 -13.64 -11.89 -17.25
N TYR A 654 -14.29 -10.89 -16.67
CA TYR A 654 -15.74 -10.80 -16.49
C TYR A 654 -16.25 -9.44 -16.98
N LEU A 655 -17.49 -9.43 -17.47
CA LEU A 655 -18.30 -8.22 -17.61
C LEU A 655 -19.09 -8.02 -16.31
N VAL A 656 -18.87 -6.88 -15.66
CA VAL A 656 -19.49 -6.44 -14.42
C VAL A 656 -20.49 -5.33 -14.74
N ASP A 657 -21.67 -5.38 -14.12
CA ASP A 657 -22.71 -4.36 -14.30
C ASP A 657 -23.28 -3.86 -12.97
N THR A 658 -23.86 -2.66 -13.02
CA THR A 658 -24.48 -1.97 -11.86
C THR A 658 -25.76 -2.66 -11.37
N LEU A 659 -26.30 -3.63 -12.10
CA LEU A 659 -27.47 -4.42 -11.69
C LEU A 659 -27.09 -5.57 -10.74
N GLY A 660 -25.79 -5.73 -10.44
CA GLY A 660 -25.24 -6.80 -9.60
C GLY A 660 -24.82 -8.04 -10.39
N GLY A 661 -24.77 -7.96 -11.73
CA GLY A 661 -24.38 -9.06 -12.60
C GLY A 661 -22.87 -9.17 -12.82
N ARG A 662 -22.42 -10.42 -13.00
CA ARG A 662 -21.07 -10.79 -13.41
C ARG A 662 -21.19 -11.89 -14.44
N GLU A 663 -20.74 -11.58 -15.65
CA GLU A 663 -20.79 -12.47 -16.80
C GLU A 663 -19.37 -12.90 -17.15
N LEU A 664 -19.06 -14.19 -16.97
CA LEU A 664 -17.76 -14.75 -17.32
C LEU A 664 -17.53 -14.59 -18.83
N ILE A 665 -16.47 -13.88 -19.21
CA ILE A 665 -16.07 -13.72 -20.60
C ILE A 665 -15.03 -14.76 -20.98
N TYR A 666 -13.96 -14.86 -20.18
CA TYR A 666 -12.84 -15.72 -20.48
C TYR A 666 -12.05 -16.08 -19.22
N ARG A 667 -11.68 -17.35 -19.07
CA ARG A 667 -10.78 -17.82 -18.02
C ARG A 667 -9.87 -18.90 -18.59
N ASP A 668 -8.57 -18.71 -18.42
CA ASP A 668 -7.58 -19.73 -18.68
C ASP A 668 -7.38 -20.57 -17.40
N PRO A 669 -7.53 -21.90 -17.45
CA PRO A 669 -7.35 -22.76 -16.28
C PRO A 669 -5.88 -22.94 -15.87
N GLU A 670 -4.92 -22.45 -16.65
CA GLU A 670 -3.50 -22.60 -16.37
C GLU A 670 -2.85 -21.29 -15.91
N ILE A 671 -3.46 -20.13 -16.18
CA ILE A 671 -2.86 -18.82 -15.88
C ILE A 671 -3.88 -17.69 -15.70
N SER A 672 -3.56 -16.72 -14.85
CA SER A 672 -4.44 -15.58 -14.59
C SER A 672 -4.52 -14.63 -15.79
N CYS A 673 -5.70 -14.05 -15.99
CA CYS A 673 -6.02 -13.12 -17.08
C CYS A 673 -6.34 -11.71 -16.53
N PHE A 674 -5.62 -10.71 -17.03
CA PHE A 674 -5.66 -9.32 -16.56
C PHE A 674 -5.92 -8.30 -17.68
N ALA A 675 -6.25 -7.07 -17.29
CA ALA A 675 -6.34 -5.89 -18.15
C ALA A 675 -7.15 -6.11 -19.46
N PRO A 676 -8.44 -6.48 -19.36
CA PRO A 676 -9.28 -6.63 -20.54
C PRO A 676 -9.56 -5.25 -21.19
N MET A 677 -9.31 -5.13 -22.49
CA MET A 677 -9.52 -3.89 -23.26
C MET A 677 -10.18 -4.18 -24.61
N PRO A 678 -11.26 -3.48 -25.01
CA PRO A 678 -11.80 -3.56 -26.36
C PRO A 678 -10.78 -3.09 -27.40
N VAL A 679 -10.57 -3.87 -28.47
CA VAL A 679 -9.70 -3.48 -29.59
C VAL A 679 -10.54 -2.74 -30.62
N GLN A 680 -10.67 -1.43 -30.43
CA GLN A 680 -11.40 -0.53 -31.30
C GLN A 680 -10.88 0.92 -31.17
N PRO A 681 -11.13 1.80 -32.15
CA PRO A 681 -10.84 3.22 -32.02
C PRO A 681 -11.54 3.83 -30.81
N ARG A 682 -10.87 4.78 -30.16
CA ARG A 682 -11.37 5.56 -29.02
C ARG A 682 -11.14 7.06 -29.26
N PRO A 683 -11.95 7.95 -28.66
CA PRO A 683 -11.74 9.39 -28.78
C PRO A 683 -10.34 9.79 -28.34
N LYS A 684 -9.63 10.51 -29.21
CA LYS A 684 -8.32 11.10 -28.92
C LYS A 684 -8.53 12.42 -28.16
N PRO A 685 -8.04 12.58 -26.91
CA PRO A 685 -8.13 13.83 -26.16
C PRO A 685 -7.43 14.98 -26.89
N PRO A 686 -7.78 16.24 -26.58
CA PRO A 686 -7.07 17.39 -27.13
C PRO A 686 -5.62 17.44 -26.65
N VAL A 687 -4.71 17.90 -27.51
CA VAL A 687 -3.35 18.27 -27.10
C VAL A 687 -3.40 19.69 -26.55
N LEU A 688 -3.11 19.84 -25.25
CA LEU A 688 -2.98 21.15 -24.63
C LEU A 688 -1.61 21.76 -24.97
N PRO A 689 -1.52 23.05 -25.35
CA PRO A 689 -0.24 23.70 -25.61
C PRO A 689 0.68 23.66 -24.38
N SER A 690 1.95 23.32 -24.61
CA SER A 690 2.96 23.38 -23.55
C SER A 690 3.31 24.84 -23.23
N SER A 691 3.43 25.13 -21.94
CA SER A 691 3.93 26.43 -21.45
C SER A 691 5.40 26.36 -21.02
N VAL A 692 6.04 25.20 -21.13
CA VAL A 692 7.45 24.99 -20.79
C VAL A 692 8.32 25.51 -21.93
N ALA A 693 9.17 26.49 -21.65
CA ALA A 693 10.19 26.93 -22.61
C ALA A 693 11.20 25.79 -22.84
N GLY A 694 11.78 25.69 -24.04
CA GLY A 694 12.72 24.62 -24.41
C GLY A 694 13.77 24.34 -23.33
N LYS A 695 14.11 23.04 -23.17
CA LYS A 695 15.02 22.49 -22.16
C LYS A 695 16.29 23.38 -22.11
N GLU A 696 16.61 23.89 -20.90
CA GLU A 696 17.87 24.55 -20.49
C GLU A 696 17.89 26.08 -20.21
N THR A 697 16.86 26.88 -20.49
CA THR A 697 17.00 28.35 -20.31
C THR A 697 16.54 28.94 -18.97
N GLN A 698 15.71 28.26 -18.17
CA GLN A 698 15.19 28.81 -16.91
C GLN A 698 15.23 27.79 -15.77
N ALA A 699 16.06 28.05 -14.75
CA ALA A 699 16.15 27.26 -13.51
C ALA A 699 15.07 27.61 -12.47
N LYS A 700 14.10 28.44 -12.85
CA LYS A 700 13.07 29.00 -11.97
C LYS A 700 11.72 29.05 -12.68
N GLY A 701 10.67 29.04 -11.87
CA GLY A 701 9.30 29.37 -12.26
C GLY A 701 8.70 30.30 -11.21
N VAL A 702 7.40 30.59 -11.34
CA VAL A 702 6.68 31.54 -10.48
C VAL A 702 5.48 30.87 -9.84
N PHE A 703 5.33 31.04 -8.53
CA PHE A 703 4.08 30.79 -7.84
C PHE A 703 3.31 32.09 -7.60
N TYR A 704 1.99 32.05 -7.74
CA TYR A 704 1.08 33.12 -7.34
C TYR A 704 -0.04 32.58 -6.45
N LEU A 705 -0.28 33.26 -5.33
CA LEU A 705 -1.38 33.00 -4.40
C LEU A 705 -2.27 34.23 -4.36
N GLN A 706 -3.56 34.06 -4.66
CA GLN A 706 -4.50 35.18 -4.71
C GLN A 706 -4.88 35.68 -3.32
N ASP A 707 -5.29 34.80 -2.40
CA ASP A 707 -5.61 35.18 -1.04
C ASP A 707 -5.47 33.98 -0.09
N ILE A 708 -4.46 34.00 0.77
CA ILE A 708 -4.21 32.91 1.71
C ILE A 708 -5.37 32.61 2.67
N TYR A 709 -6.25 33.59 2.91
CA TYR A 709 -7.38 33.45 3.83
C TYR A 709 -8.61 32.81 3.18
N GLU A 710 -8.60 32.61 1.86
CA GLU A 710 -9.62 31.82 1.15
C GLU A 710 -9.28 30.32 1.28
N GLY A 711 -9.68 29.70 2.39
CA GLY A 711 -9.33 28.31 2.67
C GLY A 711 -10.45 27.51 3.33
N THR A 712 -10.24 26.20 3.47
CA THR A 712 -11.14 25.31 4.21
C THR A 712 -11.01 25.43 5.73
N GLN A 713 -10.02 26.17 6.22
CA GLN A 713 -9.78 26.41 7.64
C GLN A 713 -10.07 27.88 7.98
N ASP A 714 -10.69 28.12 9.13
CA ASP A 714 -11.00 29.48 9.62
C ASP A 714 -9.76 30.10 10.29
N ILE A 715 -8.92 30.76 9.48
CA ILE A 715 -7.73 31.49 9.94
C ILE A 715 -8.04 33.00 9.90
N PRO A 716 -7.97 33.73 11.03
CA PRO A 716 -8.25 35.16 11.03
C PRO A 716 -7.30 35.96 10.12
N ARG A 717 -7.85 36.86 9.29
CA ARG A 717 -7.07 37.77 8.44
C ARG A 717 -6.05 38.56 9.26
N GLY A 718 -4.84 38.69 8.74
CA GLY A 718 -3.70 39.33 9.40
C GLY A 718 -2.89 38.38 10.30
N THR A 719 -3.35 37.15 10.53
CA THR A 719 -2.56 36.14 11.28
C THR A 719 -1.31 35.74 10.52
N VAL A 720 -1.41 35.55 9.21
CA VAL A 720 -0.27 35.15 8.36
C VAL A 720 0.45 36.39 7.83
N ARG A 721 1.77 36.42 8.01
CA ARG A 721 2.66 37.51 7.56
C ARG A 721 3.61 37.10 6.45
N ARG A 722 3.99 35.82 6.39
CA ARG A 722 4.98 35.31 5.43
C ARG A 722 4.65 33.88 4.99
N LEU A 723 5.14 33.47 3.84
CA LEU A 723 5.24 32.06 3.46
C LEU A 723 6.68 31.58 3.62
N ARG A 724 6.86 30.37 4.18
CA ARG A 724 8.11 29.61 4.07
C ARG A 724 7.99 28.62 2.92
N VAL A 725 9.04 28.55 2.11
CA VAL A 725 9.20 27.54 1.06
C VAL A 725 10.28 26.57 1.49
N ASN A 726 9.93 25.30 1.60
CA ASN A 726 10.82 24.20 1.95
C ASN A 726 11.02 23.29 0.74
N GLU A 727 12.26 22.88 0.48
CA GLU A 727 12.57 21.80 -0.43
C GLU A 727 12.51 20.47 0.33
N LEU A 728 11.85 19.48 -0.25
CA LEU A 728 11.85 18.11 0.24
C LEU A 728 12.94 17.34 -0.49
N ILE A 729 13.88 16.78 0.27
CA ILE A 729 15.02 16.06 -0.26
C ILE A 729 14.65 14.57 -0.27
N PRO A 730 14.50 13.93 -1.45
CA PRO A 730 14.17 12.52 -1.53
C PRO A 730 15.29 11.65 -0.96
N GLN A 731 14.93 10.51 -0.39
CA GLN A 731 15.90 9.52 0.07
C GLN A 731 16.59 8.89 -1.14
N PRO A 732 17.93 8.99 -1.30
CA PRO A 732 18.61 8.55 -2.52
C PRO A 732 18.87 7.04 -2.58
N THR A 733 18.62 6.31 -1.49
CA THR A 733 19.07 4.91 -1.34
C THR A 733 18.06 4.09 -0.54
N GLN A 734 18.18 2.76 -0.59
CA GLN A 734 17.23 1.86 0.09
C GLN A 734 17.35 1.87 1.61
N ARG A 735 18.54 2.21 2.13
CA ARG A 735 18.81 2.11 3.56
C ARG A 735 19.69 3.26 4.01
N VAL A 736 19.17 4.04 4.94
CA VAL A 736 19.82 5.23 5.51
C VAL A 736 19.70 5.20 7.03
N PRO A 737 20.64 5.80 7.78
CA PRO A 737 20.51 5.89 9.22
C PRO A 737 19.33 6.83 9.56
N TYR A 738 18.72 6.60 10.72
CA TYR A 738 17.68 7.48 11.23
C TYR A 738 18.19 8.93 11.28
N SER A 739 17.42 9.85 10.70
CA SER A 739 17.79 11.28 10.60
C SER A 739 16.98 12.19 11.52
N SER A 740 15.99 11.63 12.23
CA SER A 740 15.11 12.30 13.18
C SER A 740 14.60 11.30 14.23
N ALA A 741 14.06 11.79 15.34
CA ALA A 741 13.23 10.99 16.27
C ALA A 741 12.01 10.37 15.56
N VAL A 742 11.59 10.98 14.45
CA VAL A 742 10.55 10.47 13.56
C VAL A 742 11.14 9.42 12.61
N ARG A 743 10.58 8.21 12.65
CA ARG A 743 11.13 7.01 12.00
C ARG A 743 11.22 7.08 10.48
N PHE A 744 10.32 7.79 9.81
CA PHE A 744 10.22 7.88 8.35
C PHE A 744 10.14 9.33 7.86
N GLU A 745 10.90 10.23 8.50
CA GLU A 745 10.90 11.65 8.15
C GLU A 745 11.51 11.89 6.76
N VAL A 746 10.92 12.82 6.01
CA VAL A 746 11.51 13.36 4.78
C VAL A 746 12.46 14.49 5.16
N LEU A 747 13.68 14.50 4.62
CA LEU A 747 14.61 15.61 4.87
C LEU A 747 14.09 16.89 4.22
N LYS A 748 14.20 18.01 4.94
CA LYS A 748 13.70 19.30 4.49
C LYS A 748 14.80 20.35 4.57
N ARG A 749 14.84 21.25 3.60
CA ARG A 749 15.67 22.45 3.62
C ARG A 749 14.77 23.67 3.45
N VAL A 750 14.97 24.71 4.26
CA VAL A 750 14.33 25.99 4.00
C VAL A 750 15.00 26.63 2.78
N VAL A 751 14.26 26.85 1.71
CA VAL A 751 14.73 27.58 0.52
C VAL A 751 14.74 29.08 0.82
N GLY A 752 13.68 29.54 1.49
CA GLY A 752 13.57 30.91 1.96
C GLY A 752 12.15 31.27 2.36
N THR A 753 11.94 32.56 2.62
CA THR A 753 10.64 33.12 2.99
C THR A 753 10.27 34.31 2.12
N VAL A 754 8.98 34.56 1.96
CA VAL A 754 8.45 35.71 1.22
C VAL A 754 7.34 36.39 2.04
N PRO A 755 7.30 37.73 2.13
CA PRO A 755 6.21 38.42 2.80
C PRO A 755 4.89 38.25 2.03
N ILE A 756 3.78 38.20 2.76
CA ILE A 756 2.43 38.28 2.22
C ILE A 756 1.94 39.71 2.42
N ASP A 757 1.22 40.23 1.43
CA ASP A 757 0.62 41.56 1.52
C ASP A 757 -0.59 41.60 2.48
N GLU A 758 -1.16 42.80 2.70
CA GLU A 758 -2.34 42.97 3.56
C GLU A 758 -3.62 42.32 2.97
N SER A 759 -3.68 42.18 1.64
CA SER A 759 -4.76 41.50 0.93
C SER A 759 -4.69 39.97 1.03
N GLY A 760 -3.59 39.41 1.54
CA GLY A 760 -3.36 37.96 1.62
C GLY A 760 -2.70 37.36 0.38
N SER A 761 -2.32 38.18 -0.60
CA SER A 761 -1.75 37.73 -1.88
C SER A 761 -0.22 37.73 -1.86
N VAL A 762 0.38 36.95 -2.76
CA VAL A 762 1.84 36.94 -3.01
C VAL A 762 2.20 36.29 -4.35
N ALA A 763 3.20 36.83 -5.05
CA ALA A 763 3.85 36.21 -6.20
C ALA A 763 5.36 36.06 -5.94
N PHE A 764 5.98 34.91 -6.24
CA PHE A 764 7.41 34.72 -6.02
C PHE A 764 8.08 33.71 -6.96
N GLU A 765 9.38 33.94 -7.22
CA GLU A 765 10.25 33.00 -7.92
C GLU A 765 10.59 31.79 -7.02
N ALA A 766 10.49 30.58 -7.58
CA ALA A 766 10.86 29.33 -6.91
C ALA A 766 11.71 28.42 -7.81
N PRO A 767 12.55 27.53 -7.24
CA PRO A 767 13.32 26.57 -8.03
C PRO A 767 12.40 25.57 -8.75
N THR A 768 12.81 25.17 -9.95
CA THR A 768 12.12 24.16 -10.76
C THR A 768 12.77 22.79 -10.58
N GLY A 769 12.04 21.72 -10.87
CA GLY A 769 12.62 20.37 -10.84
C GLY A 769 12.86 19.79 -9.44
N VAL A 770 12.25 20.37 -8.40
CA VAL A 770 12.36 19.91 -7.01
C VAL A 770 10.99 19.90 -6.33
N ALA A 771 10.80 19.00 -5.37
CA ALA A 771 9.61 18.97 -4.52
C ALA A 771 9.63 20.11 -3.51
N LEU A 772 8.57 20.91 -3.48
CA LEU A 772 8.41 22.07 -2.61
C LEU A 772 7.21 21.92 -1.68
N GLN A 773 7.36 22.39 -0.45
CA GLN A 773 6.34 22.46 0.58
C GLN A 773 6.19 23.91 1.06
N PHE A 774 4.95 24.33 1.31
CA PHE A 774 4.66 25.66 1.87
C PHE A 774 4.22 25.61 3.33
N GLN A 775 4.62 26.62 4.10
CA GLN A 775 4.11 26.88 5.45
C GLN A 775 3.68 28.34 5.57
N ALA A 776 2.47 28.56 6.07
CA ALA A 776 1.94 29.87 6.40
C ALA A 776 2.49 30.31 7.77
N LEU A 777 3.22 31.42 7.83
CA LEU A 777 3.91 31.87 9.04
C LEU A 777 3.24 33.09 9.68
N ASP A 778 3.18 33.12 11.02
CA ASP A 778 2.75 34.30 11.77
C ASP A 778 3.84 35.39 11.89
N GLU A 779 3.58 36.42 12.68
CA GLU A 779 4.51 37.53 12.94
C GLU A 779 5.81 37.10 13.64
N ASN A 780 5.82 35.94 14.30
CA ASN A 780 6.98 35.37 14.98
C ASN A 780 7.73 34.35 14.11
N GLY A 781 7.31 34.18 12.86
CA GLY A 781 7.89 33.21 11.93
C GLY A 781 7.49 31.76 12.21
N MET A 782 6.47 31.52 13.04
CA MET A 782 5.98 30.17 13.38
C MET A 782 4.92 29.69 12.39
N ALA A 783 4.98 28.42 11.98
CA ALA A 783 4.03 27.84 11.05
C ALA A 783 2.62 27.70 11.67
N VAL A 784 1.70 28.55 11.23
CA VAL A 784 0.26 28.49 11.54
C VAL A 784 -0.38 27.30 10.85
N MET A 785 0.00 27.02 9.61
CA MET A 785 -0.49 25.89 8.83
C MET A 785 0.61 25.38 7.91
N SER A 786 0.68 24.06 7.72
CA SER A 786 1.67 23.42 6.86
C SER A 786 0.99 22.63 5.75
N MET A 787 1.42 22.83 4.51
CA MET A 787 1.03 21.98 3.40
C MET A 787 1.66 20.59 3.60
N ARG A 788 0.90 19.61 4.11
CA ARG A 788 1.41 18.24 4.35
C ARG A 788 1.43 17.41 3.07
N THR A 789 2.00 17.96 2.02
CA THR A 789 2.16 17.39 0.67
C THR A 789 3.26 18.17 -0.04
N ALA A 790 3.57 17.82 -1.29
CA ALA A 790 4.51 18.52 -2.15
C ALA A 790 3.86 19.04 -3.45
N THR A 791 4.38 20.16 -3.94
CA THR A 791 4.17 20.71 -5.28
C THR A 791 5.52 20.90 -5.98
N TYR A 792 5.54 21.26 -7.25
CA TYR A 792 6.75 21.52 -8.03
C TYR A 792 6.44 22.44 -9.21
N LEU A 793 7.49 22.94 -9.87
CA LEU A 793 7.40 23.69 -11.11
C LEU A 793 8.26 23.06 -12.20
N GLN A 794 7.75 23.06 -13.41
CA GLN A 794 8.55 22.89 -14.62
C GLN A 794 9.28 24.20 -14.98
N PRO A 795 10.39 24.14 -15.76
CA PRO A 795 11.10 25.31 -16.24
C PRO A 795 10.19 26.38 -16.86
N GLY A 796 10.21 27.59 -16.30
CA GLY A 796 9.40 28.72 -16.78
C GLY A 796 7.90 28.65 -16.48
N GLU A 797 7.44 27.65 -15.74
CA GLU A 797 6.04 27.52 -15.35
C GLU A 797 5.59 28.67 -14.44
N GLN A 798 4.36 29.13 -14.67
CA GLN A 798 3.63 30.00 -13.75
C GLN A 798 2.45 29.21 -13.21
N ALA A 799 2.47 28.91 -11.91
CA ALA A 799 1.43 28.16 -11.23
C ALA A 799 0.78 29.04 -10.15
N GLY A 800 -0.52 28.87 -9.93
CA GLY A 800 -1.18 29.60 -8.85
C GLY A 800 -2.37 28.89 -8.25
N CYS A 801 -2.76 29.37 -7.07
CA CYS A 801 -3.95 28.93 -6.34
C CYS A 801 -4.73 30.15 -5.84
N VAL A 802 -6.03 29.94 -5.64
CA VAL A 802 -6.92 31.00 -5.15
C VAL A 802 -6.65 31.23 -3.68
N GLY A 803 -6.44 30.17 -2.91
CA GLY A 803 -6.16 30.28 -1.49
C GLY A 803 -5.49 29.06 -0.88
N CYS A 804 -5.63 28.90 0.44
CA CYS A 804 -4.97 27.84 1.19
C CYS A 804 -5.91 26.64 1.38
N HIS A 805 -5.77 25.62 0.52
CA HIS A 805 -6.69 24.47 0.49
C HIS A 805 -8.15 24.90 0.25
N GLU A 806 -8.34 25.83 -0.69
CA GLU A 806 -9.66 26.30 -1.11
C GLU A 806 -10.50 25.17 -1.74
N PRO A 807 -11.84 25.20 -1.62
CA PRO A 807 -12.71 24.29 -2.37
C PRO A 807 -12.55 24.50 -3.87
N ARG A 808 -12.20 23.45 -4.62
CA ARG A 808 -11.93 23.55 -6.06
C ARG A 808 -13.17 23.43 -6.94
N THR A 809 -14.31 23.14 -6.33
CA THR A 809 -15.63 23.13 -6.97
C THR A 809 -16.32 24.50 -6.93
N ALA A 810 -15.75 25.47 -6.21
CA ALA A 810 -16.25 26.84 -6.15
C ALA A 810 -15.64 27.70 -7.27
N SER A 811 -16.42 28.63 -7.81
CA SER A 811 -15.87 29.68 -8.67
C SER A 811 -15.03 30.65 -7.84
N PRO A 812 -13.83 31.05 -8.29
CA PRO A 812 -13.01 32.01 -7.56
C PRO A 812 -13.74 33.34 -7.43
N VAL A 813 -13.61 33.98 -6.27
CA VAL A 813 -14.05 35.36 -6.11
C VAL A 813 -13.15 36.23 -6.98
N ILE A 814 -13.73 36.92 -7.96
CA ILE A 814 -13.02 37.91 -8.77
C ILE A 814 -12.69 39.09 -7.87
N GLN A 815 -11.46 39.16 -7.35
CA GLN A 815 -10.99 40.35 -6.65
C GLN A 815 -10.68 41.45 -7.69
N ARG A 816 -11.20 42.65 -7.43
CA ARG A 816 -11.13 43.79 -8.37
C ARG A 816 -9.83 44.58 -8.30
N ASP A 817 -8.90 44.23 -7.41
CA ASP A 817 -7.67 45.00 -7.18
C ASP A 817 -6.44 44.06 -7.10
N PRO A 818 -5.77 43.76 -8.22
CA PRO A 818 -4.64 42.82 -8.29
C PRO A 818 -3.27 43.47 -8.02
N SER A 819 -3.21 44.61 -7.33
CA SER A 819 -2.00 45.46 -7.36
C SER A 819 -0.74 44.80 -6.78
N ALA A 820 -0.87 43.79 -5.92
CA ALA A 820 0.27 43.08 -5.35
C ALA A 820 0.70 41.84 -6.15
N SER A 821 -0.19 41.28 -6.99
CA SER A 821 0.10 40.22 -7.96
C SER A 821 1.08 40.64 -9.06
N GLU A 822 1.26 41.95 -9.28
CA GLU A 822 2.10 42.49 -10.35
C GLU A 822 3.60 42.42 -10.04
N VAL A 823 3.99 42.23 -8.76
CA VAL A 823 5.40 42.19 -8.34
C VAL A 823 5.82 40.76 -7.98
N ILE A 824 6.63 40.15 -8.84
CA ILE A 824 7.26 38.85 -8.56
C ILE A 824 8.41 39.05 -7.57
N LEU A 825 8.27 38.51 -6.35
CA LEU A 825 9.27 38.61 -5.30
C LEU A 825 10.33 37.52 -5.38
N LYS A 826 11.49 37.77 -4.75
CA LYS A 826 12.53 36.76 -4.52
C LYS A 826 12.45 36.25 -3.09
N LEU A 827 12.69 34.95 -2.92
CA LEU A 827 12.79 34.34 -1.60
C LEU A 827 13.96 34.94 -0.83
N GLN A 828 13.69 35.35 0.41
CA GLN A 828 14.70 35.77 1.38
C GLN A 828 15.34 34.52 1.99
N PRO A 829 16.68 34.38 1.97
CA PRO A 829 17.37 33.22 2.54
C PRO A 829 17.01 32.99 4.02
N PRO A 830 17.06 31.74 4.51
CA PRO A 830 16.80 31.45 5.91
C PRO A 830 17.88 32.03 6.83
N ALA A 831 17.55 32.18 8.11
CA ALA A 831 18.47 32.65 9.15
C ALA A 831 19.59 31.64 9.42
N GLY A 832 20.77 32.14 9.78
CA GLY A 832 21.92 31.31 10.16
C GLY A 832 22.73 30.73 8.99
N PRO A 833 23.62 29.77 9.28
CA PRO A 833 24.58 29.26 8.31
C PRO A 833 23.90 28.45 7.19
N GLN A 834 24.38 28.65 5.95
CA GLN A 834 23.95 27.88 4.78
C GLN A 834 24.91 26.73 4.52
N TYR A 835 24.37 25.53 4.28
CA TYR A 835 25.14 24.33 4.01
C TYR A 835 24.35 23.37 3.10
N PRO A 836 25.03 22.45 2.39
CA PRO A 836 24.34 21.48 1.53
C PRO A 836 23.51 20.48 2.34
N GLY A 837 22.47 19.93 1.72
CA GLY A 837 21.54 18.98 2.36
C GLY A 837 20.33 19.66 3.02
N GLY A 838 19.67 18.92 3.91
CA GLY A 838 18.56 19.38 4.74
C GLY A 838 19.03 19.99 6.06
N LEU A 839 18.09 20.40 6.92
CA LEU A 839 18.41 21.03 8.21
C LEU A 839 19.14 20.05 9.15
N SER A 840 20.25 20.50 9.74
CA SER A 840 21.01 19.81 10.79
C SER A 840 20.88 20.55 12.11
N PHE A 841 20.47 19.84 13.16
CA PHE A 841 20.38 20.39 14.52
C PHE A 841 21.74 20.87 15.03
N ALA A 842 22.80 20.10 14.78
CA ALA A 842 24.16 20.44 15.22
C ALA A 842 24.68 21.71 14.54
N LYS A 843 24.29 21.97 13.29
CA LYS A 843 24.74 23.15 12.53
C LYS A 843 23.86 24.37 12.78
N THR A 844 22.55 24.18 12.95
CA THR A 844 21.57 25.27 13.06
C THR A 844 21.15 25.58 14.49
N VAL A 845 20.86 24.60 15.34
CA VAL A 845 20.29 24.83 16.66
C VAL A 845 21.35 24.84 17.76
N GLN A 846 22.29 23.89 17.73
CA GLN A 846 23.30 23.77 18.79
C GLN A 846 24.09 25.07 19.04
N PRO A 847 24.53 25.86 18.03
CA PRO A 847 25.22 27.13 18.30
C PRO A 847 24.36 28.16 19.05
N VAL A 848 23.04 28.11 18.88
CA VAL A 848 22.11 28.97 19.64
C VAL A 848 22.06 28.52 21.11
N LEU A 849 22.00 27.20 21.34
CA LEU A 849 22.04 26.65 22.70
C LEU A 849 23.38 26.94 23.38
N ASP A 850 24.49 26.84 22.64
CA ASP A 850 25.83 27.11 23.14
C ASP A 850 26.00 28.58 23.55
N ARG A 851 25.34 29.50 22.81
CA ARG A 851 25.37 30.93 23.09
C ARG A 851 24.55 31.31 24.32
N TYR A 852 23.37 30.72 24.49
CA TYR A 852 22.36 31.23 25.43
C TYR A 852 22.01 30.29 26.59
N CYS A 853 22.23 28.99 26.46
CA CYS A 853 21.56 28.01 27.32
C CYS A 853 22.52 27.09 28.10
N ILE A 854 23.65 26.68 27.52
CA ILE A 854 24.51 25.64 28.11
C ILE A 854 25.14 26.04 29.45
N ASP A 855 25.21 27.34 29.75
CA ASP A 855 25.70 27.84 31.03
C ASP A 855 24.89 27.27 32.21
N CYS A 856 23.55 27.27 32.12
CA CYS A 856 22.63 26.70 33.12
C CYS A 856 22.20 25.26 32.80
N HIS A 857 22.26 24.86 31.54
CA HIS A 857 21.83 23.54 31.08
C HIS A 857 23.01 22.70 30.56
N GLY A 858 24.02 22.48 31.40
CA GLY A 858 25.11 21.55 31.11
C GLY A 858 26.46 21.91 31.72
N LEU A 859 26.81 23.20 31.82
CA LEU A 859 28.12 23.64 32.33
C LEU A 859 28.13 23.86 33.85
N LYS A 860 27.41 24.87 34.36
CA LYS A 860 27.41 25.21 35.80
C LYS A 860 26.48 24.29 36.57
N GLU A 861 25.34 23.98 35.96
CA GLU A 861 24.31 23.11 36.51
C GLU A 861 23.60 22.36 35.36
N THR A 862 22.60 21.57 35.68
CA THR A 862 21.70 20.93 34.71
C THR A 862 20.27 21.22 35.15
N ALA A 863 19.91 22.49 35.08
CA ALA A 863 18.63 22.98 35.59
C ALA A 863 17.46 22.22 34.94
N GLY A 864 16.47 21.84 35.76
CA GLY A 864 15.30 21.07 35.31
C GLY A 864 15.62 19.70 34.72
N GLU A 865 16.80 19.12 35.01
CA GLU A 865 17.29 17.86 34.44
C GLU A 865 17.47 17.90 32.90
N VAL A 866 17.55 19.11 32.33
CA VAL A 866 17.77 19.34 30.89
C VAL A 866 19.24 19.63 30.64
N ASN A 867 19.90 18.77 29.84
CA ASN A 867 21.29 18.94 29.42
C ASN A 867 21.35 19.29 27.93
N LEU A 868 21.87 20.48 27.61
CA LEU A 868 21.91 21.04 26.26
C LEU A 868 23.31 21.01 25.64
N LEU A 869 24.24 20.23 26.19
CA LEU A 869 25.52 19.97 25.53
C LEU A 869 25.30 19.15 24.25
N GLY A 870 25.95 19.56 23.16
CA GLY A 870 25.89 18.90 21.85
C GLY A 870 26.63 17.56 21.75
N THR A 871 26.83 16.88 22.88
CA THR A 871 27.63 15.64 22.97
C THR A 871 26.94 14.48 22.25
N ILE A 872 27.65 13.83 21.33
CA ILE A 872 27.20 12.60 20.65
C ILE A 872 28.18 11.47 21.02
N ASP A 873 27.67 10.34 21.49
CA ASP A 873 28.48 9.14 21.75
C ASP A 873 28.77 8.42 20.42
N THR A 874 29.86 8.81 19.77
CA THR A 874 30.31 8.30 18.47
C THR A 874 31.21 7.06 18.59
N THR A 875 31.11 6.31 19.69
CA THR A 875 31.79 5.00 19.80
C THR A 875 31.39 4.10 18.63
N GLU A 876 32.32 3.28 18.13
CA GLU A 876 32.06 2.39 16.99
C GLU A 876 30.82 1.51 17.22
N LYS A 877 30.61 1.05 18.46
CA LYS A 877 29.43 0.30 18.87
C LYS A 877 28.13 1.10 18.66
N ASN A 878 28.09 2.39 18.99
CA ASN A 878 26.89 3.20 18.83
C ASN A 878 26.64 3.62 17.39
N ILE A 879 27.70 3.97 16.64
CA ILE A 879 27.60 4.18 15.20
C ILE A 879 27.09 2.91 14.52
N ALA A 880 27.62 1.75 14.87
CA ALA A 880 27.17 0.46 14.34
C ALA A 880 25.71 0.14 14.68
N ASN A 881 25.11 0.77 15.71
CA ASN A 881 23.70 0.61 16.08
C ASN A 881 22.74 1.61 15.40
N THR A 882 23.26 2.57 14.63
CA THR A 882 22.44 3.58 13.92
C THR A 882 21.50 2.96 12.87
N PHE A 883 21.73 1.71 12.49
CA PHE A 883 20.83 0.92 11.66
C PHE A 883 19.48 0.57 12.31
N GLN A 884 19.40 0.62 13.64
CA GLN A 884 18.20 0.27 14.40
C GLN A 884 17.56 1.47 15.08
N ARG A 885 18.33 2.53 15.35
CA ARG A 885 17.87 3.70 16.11
C ARG A 885 18.60 4.98 15.71
N LEU A 886 18.00 6.12 16.03
CA LEU A 886 18.70 7.40 15.99
C LEU A 886 19.87 7.39 17.00
N LEU A 887 20.99 7.98 16.61
CA LEU A 887 22.08 8.38 17.50
C LEU A 887 21.98 9.90 17.71
N PRO A 888 21.25 10.38 18.72
CA PRO A 888 21.09 11.82 18.96
C PRO A 888 22.26 12.39 19.79
N SER A 889 22.43 13.71 19.76
CA SER A 889 23.17 14.43 20.79
C SER A 889 22.39 14.48 22.10
N THR A 890 23.07 14.68 23.23
CA THR A 890 22.42 14.90 24.54
C THR A 890 21.39 16.03 24.48
N ALA A 891 21.72 17.19 23.91
CA ALA A 891 20.80 18.31 23.74
C ALA A 891 19.50 17.94 23.00
N TYR A 892 19.63 17.37 21.80
CA TYR A 892 18.48 16.91 21.02
C TYR A 892 17.62 15.92 21.78
N ALA A 893 18.24 14.93 22.44
CA ALA A 893 17.51 13.93 23.22
C ALA A 893 16.73 14.57 24.38
N SER A 894 17.35 15.49 25.13
CA SER A 894 16.68 16.22 26.22
C SER A 894 15.49 17.05 25.74
N LEU A 895 15.58 17.70 24.58
CA LEU A 895 14.49 18.52 24.05
C LEU A 895 13.32 17.69 23.50
N THR A 896 13.60 16.47 23.02
CA THR A 896 12.60 15.64 22.29
C THR A 896 12.05 14.48 23.11
N GLN A 897 12.47 14.31 24.37
CA GLN A 897 12.25 13.11 25.17
C GLN A 897 10.78 12.73 25.41
N ASP A 898 9.93 13.70 25.79
CA ASP A 898 8.55 13.44 26.24
C ASP A 898 7.46 14.07 25.36
N GLY A 899 7.87 14.83 24.33
CA GLY A 899 6.96 15.50 23.40
C GLY A 899 6.25 16.74 23.95
N SER A 900 6.62 17.22 25.16
CA SER A 900 6.06 18.42 25.78
C SER A 900 6.68 19.70 25.20
N LEU A 901 8.01 19.80 25.22
CA LEU A 901 8.78 20.91 24.68
C LEU A 901 8.65 20.99 23.17
N VAL A 902 8.85 19.84 22.50
CA VAL A 902 8.88 19.72 21.05
C VAL A 902 7.75 18.81 20.59
N LYS A 903 6.81 19.35 19.81
CA LYS A 903 5.69 18.61 19.26
C LYS A 903 5.95 18.18 17.82
N ILE A 904 6.14 16.88 17.61
CA ILE A 904 6.41 16.27 16.30
C ILE A 904 5.19 15.53 15.74
N ALA A 905 5.05 15.55 14.41
CA ALA A 905 4.15 14.67 13.68
C ALA A 905 4.76 13.26 13.64
N GLN A 906 4.51 12.48 14.69
CA GLN A 906 5.13 11.17 14.90
C GLN A 906 4.37 10.05 14.19
N TYR A 907 5.12 9.08 13.63
CA TYR A 907 4.58 7.85 13.04
C TYR A 907 3.52 7.17 13.91
N GLN A 908 2.37 6.86 13.29
CA GLN A 908 1.15 6.30 13.90
C GLN A 908 0.43 7.23 14.89
N ARG A 909 0.82 8.50 14.96
CA ARG A 909 0.21 9.54 15.81
C ARG A 909 -0.06 10.82 15.04
N GLU A 910 0.11 10.79 13.71
CA GLU A 910 -0.23 11.89 12.83
C GLU A 910 -1.75 12.05 12.73
N THR A 911 -2.23 13.31 12.71
CA THR A 911 -3.58 13.61 12.24
C THR A 911 -3.66 13.34 10.73
N TRP A 912 -4.86 13.12 10.22
CA TRP A 912 -5.08 12.81 8.80
C TRP A 912 -4.85 14.00 7.87
N TYR A 913 -5.14 15.20 8.36
CA TYR A 913 -5.08 16.45 7.63
C TYR A 913 -4.46 17.54 8.49
N SER A 914 -3.89 18.55 7.85
CA SER A 914 -3.35 19.71 8.57
C SER A 914 -4.48 20.45 9.28
N GLN A 915 -4.24 20.83 10.53
CA GLN A 915 -5.08 21.74 11.29
C GLN A 915 -4.26 22.97 11.69
N PRO A 916 -4.86 24.15 11.84
CA PRO A 916 -4.12 25.32 12.29
C PRO A 916 -3.44 25.04 13.65
N LYS A 917 -2.13 25.30 13.74
CA LYS A 917 -1.34 25.23 14.97
C LYS A 917 -1.29 23.83 15.63
N ASP A 918 -1.45 22.76 14.85
CA ASP A 918 -1.57 21.38 15.36
C ASP A 918 -0.24 20.72 15.79
N TYR A 919 0.84 20.99 15.06
CA TYR A 919 2.18 20.46 15.31
C TYR A 919 3.23 21.58 15.42
N PHE A 920 4.48 21.19 15.61
CA PHE A 920 5.66 22.03 15.47
C PHE A 920 5.77 23.17 16.49
N ALA A 921 6.23 24.37 16.08
CA ALA A 921 6.51 25.47 16.99
C ALA A 921 5.29 25.86 17.85
N HIS A 922 4.09 25.93 17.25
CA HIS A 922 2.87 26.22 18.00
C HIS A 922 2.37 25.05 18.85
N GLY A 923 2.59 23.81 18.39
CA GLY A 923 2.13 22.60 19.07
C GLY A 923 2.92 22.28 20.34
N GLY A 924 4.20 22.65 20.39
CA GLY A 924 5.08 22.49 21.56
C GLY A 924 4.99 23.64 22.58
N THR A 925 5.65 23.47 23.72
CA THR A 925 5.81 24.55 24.73
C THR A 925 7.11 25.34 24.57
N LEU A 926 8.12 24.80 23.87
CA LEU A 926 9.44 25.43 23.76
C LEU A 926 9.38 26.81 23.09
N ALA A 927 8.74 26.95 21.93
CA ALA A 927 8.66 28.23 21.23
C ALA A 927 7.94 29.30 22.08
N LYS A 928 6.85 28.92 22.76
CA LYS A 928 6.09 29.82 23.66
C LYS A 928 6.94 30.29 24.83
N LEU A 929 7.72 29.37 25.43
CA LEU A 929 8.66 29.71 26.49
C LEU A 929 9.71 30.71 26.00
N LEU A 930 10.33 30.47 24.85
CA LEU A 930 11.38 31.33 24.31
C LEU A 930 10.86 32.71 23.90
N LEU A 931 9.63 32.80 23.37
CA LEU A 931 8.98 34.08 23.05
C LEU A 931 8.67 34.91 24.31
N ALA A 932 8.31 34.28 25.41
CA ALA A 932 8.08 34.95 26.69
C ALA A 932 9.40 35.39 27.37
N GLY A 933 10.54 34.87 26.91
CA GLY A 933 11.82 34.94 27.61
C GLY A 933 11.94 33.83 28.66
N HIS A 934 13.18 33.47 28.99
CA HIS A 934 13.47 32.48 30.02
C HIS A 934 14.53 33.03 30.97
N GLU A 935 14.12 33.35 32.20
CA GLU A 935 14.96 34.06 33.18
C GLU A 935 15.49 35.38 32.56
N ASN A 936 16.82 35.57 32.54
CA ASN A 936 17.48 36.74 31.95
C ASN A 936 17.91 36.52 30.49
N VAL A 937 17.44 35.44 29.85
CA VAL A 937 17.80 35.09 28.47
C VAL A 937 16.70 35.55 27.52
N ALA A 938 17.08 36.44 26.60
CA ALA A 938 16.28 36.84 25.45
C ALA A 938 17.08 36.58 24.17
N LEU A 939 16.46 35.87 23.22
CA LEU A 939 17.12 35.51 21.97
C LEU A 939 17.05 36.69 21.00
N ASP A 940 18.14 36.92 20.26
CA ASP A 940 18.08 37.78 19.09
C ASP A 940 17.18 37.17 17.98
N PRO A 941 16.66 37.99 17.05
CA PRO A 941 15.73 37.50 16.02
C PRO A 941 16.28 36.35 15.16
N GLU A 942 17.57 36.35 14.83
CA GLU A 942 18.19 35.30 14.01
C GLU A 942 18.23 33.97 14.79
N SER A 943 18.70 34.02 16.05
CA SER A 943 18.77 32.88 16.94
C SER A 943 17.39 32.28 17.25
N HIS A 944 16.37 33.14 17.44
CA HIS A 944 14.99 32.72 17.58
C HIS A 944 14.52 31.96 16.33
N GLN A 945 14.71 32.54 15.15
CA GLN A 945 14.25 31.94 13.89
C GLN A 945 14.92 30.59 13.60
N ARG A 946 16.21 30.41 13.94
CA ARG A 946 16.93 29.13 13.81
C ARG A 946 16.26 27.99 14.60
N ILE A 947 15.74 28.28 15.80
CA ILE A 947 14.99 27.30 16.61
C ILE A 947 13.62 27.05 16.01
N ILE A 948 12.90 28.10 15.60
CA ILE A 948 11.56 27.96 15.00
C ILE A 948 11.60 27.14 13.71
N ASP A 949 12.56 27.41 12.81
CA ASP A 949 12.74 26.66 11.58
C ASP A 949 12.96 25.16 11.88
N TRP A 950 13.78 24.83 12.88
CA TRP A 950 13.98 23.44 13.30
C TRP A 950 12.69 22.78 13.80
N LEU A 951 11.92 23.46 14.64
CA LEU A 951 10.65 22.95 15.15
C LEU A 951 9.65 22.70 14.00
N ASP A 952 9.51 23.67 13.10
CA ASP A 952 8.60 23.65 11.95
C ASP A 952 8.99 22.66 10.85
N LEU A 953 10.25 22.24 10.79
CA LEU A 953 10.71 21.17 9.91
C LEU A 953 10.57 19.78 10.54
N ASN A 954 9.77 19.65 11.61
CA ASN A 954 9.52 18.42 12.38
C ASN A 954 10.75 17.93 13.17
N ALA A 955 11.52 18.88 13.73
CA ALA A 955 12.64 18.64 14.62
C ALA A 955 13.69 17.65 14.07
N GLN A 956 14.19 17.91 12.85
CA GLN A 956 15.21 17.06 12.21
C GLN A 956 16.53 17.11 12.98
N PHE A 957 17.24 15.98 13.05
CA PHE A 957 18.55 15.95 13.69
C PHE A 957 19.68 16.01 12.66
N TYR A 958 19.67 15.08 11.70
CA TYR A 958 20.67 15.00 10.63
C TYR A 958 20.12 15.55 9.31
N GLY A 959 20.82 16.54 8.74
CA GLY A 959 20.51 17.14 7.44
C GLY A 959 20.94 16.32 6.23
N THR A 960 21.27 15.04 6.40
CA THR A 960 21.80 14.20 5.32
C THR A 960 21.42 12.74 5.50
N TYR A 961 21.21 12.05 4.38
CA TYR A 961 20.99 10.60 4.32
C TYR A 961 22.29 9.77 4.39
N SER A 962 23.46 10.42 4.43
CA SER A 962 24.78 9.78 4.45
C SER A 962 25.04 8.89 5.68
N TRP A 963 25.80 7.81 5.49
CA TRP A 963 26.37 6.98 6.57
C TRP A 963 27.73 7.49 7.09
N ASN A 964 28.16 8.67 6.66
CA ASN A 964 29.41 9.29 7.07
C ASN A 964 29.15 10.79 7.30
N LYS A 965 28.63 11.08 8.49
CA LYS A 965 28.08 12.39 8.85
C LYS A 965 29.14 13.25 9.54
N GLU A 966 29.14 14.53 9.26
CA GLU A 966 30.04 15.51 9.89
C GLU A 966 29.89 15.57 11.41
N GLU A 967 28.68 15.32 11.90
CA GLU A 967 28.33 15.20 13.31
C GLU A 967 29.04 14.01 14.01
N TRP A 968 29.60 13.06 13.26
CA TRP A 968 30.27 11.87 13.81
C TRP A 968 31.79 12.00 13.89
N ARG A 969 32.35 13.16 13.50
CA ARG A 969 33.79 13.41 13.62
C ARG A 969 34.26 13.22 15.07
N GLN A 970 35.34 12.48 15.22
CA GLN A 970 35.98 12.25 16.52
C GLN A 970 36.97 13.36 16.83
N THR A 971 37.32 13.48 18.10
CA THR A 971 38.36 14.40 18.56
C THR A 971 39.75 13.91 18.16
N ASP A 972 40.62 14.83 17.75
CA ASP A 972 42.06 14.58 17.64
C ASP A 972 42.75 14.95 18.96
N ALA A 973 43.45 14.00 19.59
CA ALA A 973 44.00 14.20 20.93
C ALA A 973 45.11 15.27 20.98
N GLU A 974 45.97 15.34 19.96
CA GLU A 974 47.04 16.34 19.91
C GLU A 974 46.50 17.71 19.49
N GLY A 975 45.56 17.74 18.55
CA GLY A 975 44.84 18.93 18.15
C GLY A 975 44.05 19.55 19.31
N GLU A 976 43.31 18.73 20.07
CA GLU A 976 42.59 19.18 21.27
C GLU A 976 43.57 19.74 22.31
N LYS A 977 44.68 19.06 22.57
CA LYS A 977 45.71 19.52 23.50
C LYS A 977 46.29 20.87 23.07
N ALA A 978 46.59 21.04 21.79
CA ALA A 978 47.10 22.29 21.22
C ALA A 978 46.06 23.42 21.34
N LEU A 979 44.80 23.14 21.00
CA LEU A 979 43.69 24.06 21.15
C LEU A 979 43.52 24.50 22.60
N ARG A 980 43.43 23.57 23.55
CA ARG A 980 43.28 23.87 24.99
C ARG A 980 44.45 24.67 25.55
N SER A 981 45.68 24.39 25.11
CA SER A 981 46.86 25.19 25.49
C SER A 981 46.72 26.64 25.04
N HIS A 982 46.29 26.86 23.80
CA HIS A 982 46.08 28.20 23.27
C HIS A 982 44.91 28.93 23.93
N ILE A 983 43.79 28.25 24.19
CA ILE A 983 42.66 28.79 24.95
C ILE A 983 43.10 29.22 26.35
N ARG A 984 43.86 28.38 27.06
CA ARG A 984 44.37 28.68 28.40
C ARG A 984 45.23 29.93 28.41
N GLN A 985 46.14 30.05 27.44
CA GLN A 985 47.01 31.22 27.31
C GLN A 985 46.22 32.51 27.06
N ARG A 986 45.15 32.44 26.26
CA ARG A 986 44.42 33.62 25.79
C ARG A 986 43.26 34.03 26.69
N PHE A 987 42.50 33.06 27.18
CA PHE A 987 41.23 33.25 27.88
C PHE A 987 41.22 32.69 29.31
N GLY A 988 42.27 31.95 29.71
CA GLY A 988 42.42 31.40 31.06
C GLY A 988 41.93 29.96 31.23
N ASP A 989 42.23 29.38 32.40
CA ASP A 989 41.96 27.97 32.72
C ASP A 989 40.48 27.60 32.70
N GLN A 990 39.62 28.48 33.23
CA GLN A 990 38.19 28.20 33.38
C GLN A 990 37.51 27.88 32.03
N LEU A 991 37.88 28.57 30.94
CA LEU A 991 37.35 28.27 29.61
C LEU A 991 38.04 27.05 28.99
N ALA A 992 39.35 26.91 29.20
CA ALA A 992 40.15 25.81 28.68
C ALA A 992 39.81 24.43 29.25
N GLU A 993 39.20 24.38 30.44
CA GLU A 993 38.80 23.14 31.13
C GLU A 993 37.37 22.68 30.82
N GLN A 994 36.58 23.48 30.10
CA GLN A 994 35.21 23.08 29.72
C GLN A 994 35.20 21.87 28.78
N PRO A 995 34.11 21.09 28.74
CA PRO A 995 33.94 20.00 27.79
C PRO A 995 34.20 20.47 26.36
N LEU A 996 34.92 19.68 25.55
CA LEU A 996 35.24 20.08 24.17
C LEU A 996 33.97 20.36 23.35
N THR A 997 32.90 19.60 23.59
CA THR A 997 31.59 19.75 22.94
C THR A 997 30.89 21.06 23.27
N ALA A 998 31.29 21.77 24.34
CA ALA A 998 30.83 23.12 24.66
C ALA A 998 31.68 24.22 24.00
N LEU A 999 32.84 23.87 23.45
CA LEU A 999 33.79 24.81 22.83
C LEU A 999 33.79 24.70 21.30
N VAL A 1000 33.68 23.48 20.78
CA VAL A 1000 33.86 23.14 19.36
C VAL A 1000 32.59 22.51 18.79
N ASN A 1001 32.09 23.11 17.72
CA ASN A 1001 31.05 22.51 16.90
C ASN A 1001 31.68 21.59 15.85
N VAL A 1002 31.63 20.28 16.09
CA VAL A 1002 32.26 19.28 15.20
C VAL A 1002 31.60 19.21 13.82
N ALA A 1003 30.32 19.57 13.70
CA ALA A 1003 29.57 19.48 12.46
C ALA A 1003 29.83 20.70 11.55
N LEU A 1004 30.00 21.89 12.14
CA LEU A 1004 30.31 23.13 11.44
C LEU A 1004 31.31 23.95 12.26
N PRO A 1005 32.63 23.70 12.11
CA PRO A 1005 33.67 24.26 12.97
C PRO A 1005 33.66 25.80 13.06
N GLY A 1006 33.25 26.49 11.99
CA GLY A 1006 33.12 27.94 11.97
C GLY A 1006 32.08 28.51 12.94
N GLU A 1007 31.13 27.70 13.40
CA GLU A 1007 30.11 28.08 14.40
C GLU A 1007 30.50 27.66 15.83
N SER A 1008 31.77 27.27 16.06
CA SER A 1008 32.27 26.89 17.39
C SER A 1008 32.21 28.05 18.38
N ARG A 1009 31.71 27.79 19.60
CA ARG A 1009 31.64 28.78 20.69
C ARG A 1009 32.97 29.46 20.96
N ILE A 1010 34.09 28.75 20.89
CA ILE A 1010 35.42 29.34 21.12
C ILE A 1010 35.86 30.35 20.04
N LEU A 1011 35.24 30.30 18.85
CA LEU A 1011 35.43 31.30 17.79
C LEU A 1011 34.41 32.42 17.89
N LYS A 1012 33.14 32.06 18.14
CA LYS A 1012 32.02 33.00 18.06
C LYS A 1012 31.88 33.84 19.33
N ALA A 1013 32.03 33.28 20.52
CA ALA A 1013 31.86 34.00 21.78
C ALA A 1013 32.82 35.20 21.95
N PRO A 1014 34.13 35.09 21.58
CA PRO A 1014 35.06 36.21 21.68
C PRO A 1014 35.07 37.15 20.46
N LEU A 1015 34.43 36.78 19.35
CA LEU A 1015 34.36 37.61 18.15
C LEU A 1015 33.29 38.70 18.32
N ALA A 1016 33.59 39.92 17.88
CA ALA A 1016 32.66 41.05 17.91
C ALA A 1016 31.38 40.77 17.10
N ILE A 1017 30.25 41.33 17.57
CA ILE A 1017 28.94 41.18 16.91
C ILE A 1017 28.98 41.70 15.47
N GLU A 1018 29.63 42.84 15.24
CA GLU A 1018 29.83 43.47 13.92
C GLU A 1018 30.54 42.55 12.91
N ALA A 1019 31.37 41.62 13.41
CA ALA A 1019 32.09 40.63 12.60
C ALA A 1019 31.37 39.27 12.54
N GLY A 1020 30.11 39.21 12.99
CA GLY A 1020 29.30 38.00 13.03
C GLY A 1020 29.57 37.08 14.23
N GLY A 1021 30.25 37.57 15.27
CA GLY A 1021 30.44 36.88 16.55
C GLY A 1021 29.32 37.16 17.56
N TRP A 1022 29.53 36.76 18.82
CA TRP A 1022 28.54 36.93 19.89
C TRP A 1022 28.90 38.02 20.89
N GLY A 1023 30.16 38.49 20.90
CA GLY A 1023 30.65 39.55 21.79
C GLY A 1023 30.52 39.23 23.29
N GLN A 1024 30.52 37.96 23.67
CA GLN A 1024 30.32 37.51 25.06
C GLN A 1024 31.62 37.43 25.86
N ILE A 1025 32.77 37.38 25.19
CA ILE A 1025 34.10 37.33 25.82
C ILE A 1025 34.92 38.52 25.31
N GLU A 1026 34.99 39.58 26.11
CA GLU A 1026 35.70 40.82 25.72
C GLU A 1026 37.22 40.68 25.83
N HIS A 1027 37.71 40.07 26.91
CA HIS A 1027 39.15 39.92 27.12
C HIS A 1027 39.73 38.86 26.19
N GLY A 1028 40.66 39.27 25.33
CA GLY A 1028 41.24 38.40 24.29
C GLY A 1028 40.31 38.19 23.09
N GLY A 1029 39.22 38.94 22.96
CA GLY A 1029 38.33 38.89 21.80
C GLY A 1029 38.98 39.37 20.50
N TRP A 1030 38.24 39.25 19.40
CA TRP A 1030 38.65 39.73 18.07
C TRP A 1030 37.58 40.65 17.48
N ASN A 1031 38.00 41.64 16.69
CA ASN A 1031 37.11 42.56 15.99
C ASN A 1031 36.86 42.13 14.54
N SER A 1032 37.67 41.22 13.98
CA SER A 1032 37.51 40.70 12.62
C SER A 1032 38.01 39.27 12.48
N THR A 1033 37.42 38.53 11.54
CA THR A 1033 37.88 37.19 11.15
C THR A 1033 39.19 37.19 10.36
N ASP A 1034 39.67 38.37 9.95
CA ASP A 1034 40.94 38.53 9.24
C ASP A 1034 42.16 38.62 10.15
N GLU A 1035 41.94 38.77 11.46
CA GLU A 1035 43.03 38.86 12.42
C GLU A 1035 43.87 37.58 12.41
N PRO A 1036 45.22 37.67 12.34
CA PRO A 1036 46.09 36.50 12.23
C PRO A 1036 45.86 35.47 13.34
N ASP A 1037 45.58 35.94 14.54
CA ASP A 1037 45.33 35.10 15.70
C ASP A 1037 43.94 34.42 15.66
N TYR A 1038 42.90 35.09 15.13
CA TYR A 1038 41.61 34.45 14.86
C TYR A 1038 41.77 33.30 13.86
N ARG A 1039 42.49 33.54 12.75
CA ARG A 1039 42.77 32.50 11.74
C ARG A 1039 43.56 31.34 12.34
N LYS A 1040 44.50 31.61 13.25
CA LYS A 1040 45.21 30.59 14.02
C LYS A 1040 44.28 29.80 14.93
N MET A 1041 43.41 30.46 15.70
CA MET A 1041 42.41 29.78 16.55
C MET A 1041 41.50 28.90 15.71
N ARG A 1042 40.99 29.39 14.58
CA ARG A 1042 40.19 28.61 13.65
C ARG A 1042 40.93 27.37 13.16
N GLY A 1043 42.21 27.50 12.78
CA GLY A 1043 43.04 26.35 12.40
C GLY A 1043 43.22 25.35 13.54
N LEU A 1044 43.32 25.79 14.79
CA LEU A 1044 43.39 24.90 15.96
C LEU A 1044 42.05 24.19 16.23
N VAL A 1045 40.92 24.88 16.04
CA VAL A 1045 39.58 24.27 16.12
C VAL A 1045 39.40 23.18 15.07
N GLU A 1046 39.80 23.47 13.83
CA GLU A 1046 39.77 22.49 12.72
C GLU A 1046 40.74 21.33 12.98
N ALA A 1047 41.91 21.57 13.57
CA ALA A 1047 42.88 20.53 13.91
C ALA A 1047 42.46 19.67 15.12
N ALA A 1048 41.61 20.17 16.02
CA ALA A 1048 41.11 19.43 17.19
C ALA A 1048 40.06 18.36 16.84
N ILE A 1049 39.59 18.33 15.60
CA ILE A 1049 38.64 17.34 15.10
C ILE A 1049 39.29 16.54 13.98
N GLN A 1050 39.06 15.24 13.98
CA GLN A 1050 39.51 14.38 12.89
C GLN A 1050 38.70 14.71 11.63
N PRO A 1051 39.32 14.70 10.44
CA PRO A 1051 38.58 14.76 9.19
C PRO A 1051 37.62 13.57 9.10
N LEU A 1052 36.57 13.71 8.30
CA LEU A 1052 35.76 12.54 7.97
C LEU A 1052 36.66 11.46 7.38
N ARG A 1053 36.50 10.24 7.89
CA ARG A 1053 37.29 9.09 7.43
C ARG A 1053 37.13 8.86 5.93
N TYR A 1054 35.98 9.26 5.37
CA TYR A 1054 35.63 9.08 3.96
C TYR A 1054 34.97 10.34 3.38
N HIS A 1055 34.87 10.41 2.05
CA HIS A 1055 34.06 11.42 1.36
C HIS A 1055 32.83 10.71 0.75
N ASP A 1056 31.63 11.16 1.12
CA ASP A 1056 30.38 10.61 0.59
C ASP A 1056 29.98 11.41 -0.67
N ILE A 1057 29.76 10.71 -1.78
CA ILE A 1057 29.27 11.30 -3.02
C ILE A 1057 27.78 10.97 -3.15
N ALA A 1058 26.92 11.97 -3.00
CA ALA A 1058 25.48 11.86 -3.23
C ALA A 1058 24.75 10.75 -2.43
N GLY A 1059 25.20 10.46 -1.20
CA GLY A 1059 24.64 9.38 -0.36
C GLY A 1059 25.27 8.01 -0.63
N THR A 1060 26.34 7.95 -1.41
CA THR A 1060 27.08 6.74 -1.78
C THR A 1060 28.52 6.81 -1.26
N CYS A 1061 28.90 5.79 -0.48
CA CYS A 1061 30.11 5.83 0.35
C CYS A 1061 31.46 5.69 -0.39
N GLY A 1062 31.42 5.45 -1.72
CA GLY A 1062 32.63 5.32 -2.56
C GLY A 1062 33.52 4.09 -2.29
N GLN A 1063 33.14 3.19 -1.37
CA GLN A 1063 34.00 2.11 -0.83
C GLN A 1063 34.09 0.83 -1.68
N GLY A 1064 33.56 0.79 -2.91
CA GLY A 1064 33.57 -0.46 -3.70
C GLY A 1064 32.88 -1.63 -2.97
N GLU A 1065 33.58 -2.76 -2.79
CA GLU A 1065 33.06 -3.99 -2.15
C GLU A 1065 32.88 -3.88 -0.63
N ASP A 1066 33.59 -2.96 0.04
CA ASP A 1066 33.53 -2.76 1.49
C ASP A 1066 32.46 -1.71 1.90
N CYS A 1067 31.55 -1.37 0.98
CA CYS A 1067 30.59 -0.29 1.20
C CYS A 1067 29.48 -0.66 2.18
N MET A 1068 29.57 -0.09 3.39
CA MET A 1068 28.58 -0.26 4.45
C MET A 1068 27.22 0.41 4.18
N CYS A 1069 27.14 1.40 3.26
CA CYS A 1069 25.87 2.05 2.92
C CYS A 1069 25.00 1.23 1.95
N LEU A 1070 25.51 0.14 1.38
CA LEU A 1070 24.83 -0.68 0.36
C LEU A 1070 24.30 0.10 -0.86
N SER A 1071 24.80 1.33 -1.09
CA SER A 1071 24.23 2.25 -2.08
C SER A 1071 25.05 2.39 -3.37
N CYS A 1072 26.27 1.82 -3.40
CA CYS A 1072 27.18 1.86 -4.57
C CYS A 1072 27.10 0.60 -5.47
N TRP A 1073 26.25 -0.38 -5.12
CA TRP A 1073 26.25 -1.70 -5.73
C TRP A 1073 25.88 -1.71 -7.22
N VAL A 1074 25.09 -0.73 -7.68
CA VAL A 1074 24.68 -0.60 -9.09
C VAL A 1074 25.82 -0.13 -10.00
N ARG A 1075 26.73 0.75 -9.53
CA ARG A 1075 27.92 1.14 -10.32
C ARG A 1075 28.74 -0.08 -10.76
N LYS A 1076 28.96 -1.02 -9.84
CA LYS A 1076 29.69 -2.26 -10.12
C LYS A 1076 28.95 -3.16 -11.13
N ARG A 1077 27.61 -3.26 -11.02
CA ARG A 1077 26.76 -4.01 -11.96
C ARG A 1077 26.67 -3.34 -13.34
N GLY A 1078 26.63 -2.01 -13.41
CA GLY A 1078 26.69 -1.24 -14.64
C GLY A 1078 28.00 -1.46 -15.40
N GLU A 1079 29.13 -1.43 -14.68
CA GLU A 1079 30.44 -1.78 -15.23
C GLU A 1079 30.49 -3.25 -15.72
N GLU A 1080 29.86 -4.20 -15.02
CA GLU A 1080 29.71 -5.59 -15.48
C GLU A 1080 28.85 -5.71 -16.75
N ARG A 1081 27.73 -4.98 -16.85
CA ARG A 1081 26.87 -4.96 -18.05
C ARG A 1081 27.59 -4.36 -19.24
N GLN A 1082 28.27 -3.23 -19.07
CA GLN A 1082 29.07 -2.61 -20.14
C GLN A 1082 30.18 -3.55 -20.63
N ARG A 1083 30.86 -4.26 -19.72
CA ARG A 1083 31.85 -5.28 -20.10
C ARG A 1083 31.22 -6.43 -20.89
N ARG A 1084 30.00 -6.88 -20.54
CA ARG A 1084 29.29 -7.93 -21.28
C ARG A 1084 28.85 -7.45 -22.66
N VAL A 1085 28.26 -6.27 -22.77
CA VAL A 1085 27.85 -5.67 -24.06
C VAL A 1085 29.06 -5.48 -24.96
N ALA A 1086 30.18 -5.01 -24.42
CA ALA A 1086 31.44 -4.89 -25.15
C ALA A 1086 32.09 -6.23 -25.53
N ALA A 1087 31.78 -7.33 -24.81
CA ALA A 1087 32.26 -8.67 -25.12
C ALA A 1087 31.38 -9.43 -26.12
N THR A 1088 30.13 -9.00 -26.31
CA THR A 1088 29.19 -9.54 -27.30
C THR A 1088 29.29 -8.82 -28.66
N ARG A 1089 29.88 -7.61 -28.68
CA ARG A 1089 30.34 -6.90 -29.88
C ARG A 1089 31.72 -7.40 -30.29
#